data_AF-A0A1V6MUY0-F1
#
_entry.id   AF-A0A1V6MUY0-F1
#
_cell.length_a   1.000
_cell.length_b   1.000
_cell.length_c   1.000
_cell.angle_alpha   90.00
_cell.angle_beta   90.00
_cell.angle_gamma   90.00
#
_symmetry.space_group_name_H-M   'P 1'
#
loop_
_entity.id
_entity.type
_entity.pdbx_description
1 polymer ?
#
loop_
_entity_poly.entity_id
_entity_poly.type
_entity_poly.pdbx_seq_one_letter_code
_entity_poly.pdbx_strand_id
1 'polypeptide(L)'
;MSTQTPDSFEWTELDRRAVDTARLLAADAVQKVGNGHPGTAMSLAPAAYTIFQKVMRHDPADPEWAGRDRFVLSPGHTSLTLYTQLYLAGYELELEDLRAFRTHGSKTPGHPEYGHTAGVETTTGPLGQGAANAVGMAMAARYERGLFDPEAAEGTSPFDHTIWAIVSDGDLQEGVSAEASSLAGHQRLGNLVFLYDDNHISIEGDTATAFSEDVLKRYEAYGWHVQRIEPLENGDVDVHALYAALTAARAETARPSIIAMRTIIAWPAPNARNTEASHGSALGDDEVAATKRLLGFDPEKSFEVPGDVLAHTRTALDRGAEAHAAWDKRLDSWRGERPERARLFDRVLAGQLPEGWEDHLPVFEEGKAVATRAASGKVLQALGPVVPELWGGSADLAGSNNTTIDKTSSFLPRGNPLPEADPYGRTVHFGIREFSMAAEMNGIALHGNTRVYGGTFLVFSDYMRNAVRMSALMQLPVTYVWTHDSVGLGEDGPTHQPVEHLASLRAIPGLNVVRPADANETAIAWAEILRRHGTRPAPHGLALTRQGVPTYAPNADAAKGGYVLEESSKDTPDVVLIATGSEVHLAVAARETLEAEGIGTRVVSMPSVEWFEEQSPAYRDSVLPPSVKARVAVEAGIGLTWHRFVGDAGRIVSLEHFGASADAGTLFAEFGFTPENVAAAARPPSMRPRAWRTHVVDPIARKKMITVSEATAAAGALKRLSDEGVSIWLDDLSRERITSGNLAGVVATRHVVGVTTNPSIFQAAIGSGEGYQEQLADLAVRGVTVDEAVRMMTTADVRAAADVLNPVYTSTGGRDGRVSIEVDPRLAHETAATIAEAKQLAWLVDRPNVMIKIPATKAGLPAITEVIGLGISVNVTLIFSLERYREVMDAYLAGLEKAAARGIDLSTIHSVASFFVSRVDAEIDKRLTVLGTDEALALRGRAALANARLAYQAYEERFGSADDTTRGGDRWTALAGARANKQRPLWASTGVKDPAYKDTLYVDELVAPGTVNTMPEATLNATADHGVITGDTVTGGYAQAHADLAAVEALGISYEEVVTRLEDEGVAKFAVAWQDLLDAVTKSLDTRELDAEGPDTEGADAE
;
A
#
# COMPACT_ATOMS: atom_id res chain seq x y z
N MET A 1 1.36 54.78 -19.78
CA MET A 1 -0.12 54.71 -19.63
C MET A 1 -0.61 53.73 -20.67
N SER A 2 -1.02 52.54 -20.24
CA SER A 2 -1.59 51.53 -21.13
C SER A 2 -2.83 52.08 -21.83
N THR A 3 -2.88 52.01 -23.16
CA THR A 3 -4.03 52.42 -23.96
C THR A 3 -5.05 51.30 -24.17
N GLN A 4 -4.82 50.12 -23.60
CA GLN A 4 -5.79 49.04 -23.68
C GLN A 4 -6.89 49.23 -22.63
N THR A 5 -8.11 49.45 -23.11
CA THR A 5 -9.30 49.25 -22.30
C THR A 5 -9.34 47.78 -21.82
N PRO A 6 -9.68 47.52 -20.54
CA PRO A 6 -9.65 46.18 -19.94
C PRO A 6 -10.45 45.07 -20.67
N ASP A 7 -11.33 45.44 -21.61
CA ASP A 7 -12.33 44.54 -22.21
C ASP A 7 -12.12 44.21 -23.71
N SER A 8 -11.01 44.63 -24.34
CA SER A 8 -10.76 44.34 -25.76
C SER A 8 -9.46 43.56 -26.00
N PHE A 9 -9.58 42.30 -26.43
CA PHE A 9 -8.43 41.51 -26.89
C PHE A 9 -7.93 42.03 -28.24
N GLU A 10 -6.71 42.57 -28.25
CA GLU A 10 -6.04 43.05 -29.45
C GLU A 10 -4.86 42.14 -29.81
N TRP A 11 -4.90 41.63 -31.04
CA TRP A 11 -3.85 40.83 -31.66
C TRP A 11 -3.29 41.54 -32.88
N THR A 12 -2.09 42.09 -32.74
CA THR A 12 -1.43 42.91 -33.77
C THR A 12 -0.45 42.09 -34.60
N GLU A 13 0.07 42.70 -35.68
CA GLU A 13 1.16 42.12 -36.45
C GLU A 13 2.43 41.93 -35.61
N LEU A 14 2.70 42.82 -34.65
CA LEU A 14 3.83 42.68 -33.73
C LEU A 14 3.65 41.50 -32.78
N ASP A 15 2.42 41.21 -32.34
CA ASP A 15 2.12 40.01 -31.55
C ASP A 15 2.42 38.73 -32.34
N ARG A 16 1.94 38.68 -33.60
CA ARG A 16 2.26 37.57 -34.52
C ARG A 16 3.77 37.41 -34.72
N ARG A 17 4.47 38.52 -34.97
CA ARG A 17 5.93 38.51 -35.18
C ARG A 17 6.70 38.10 -33.93
N ALA A 18 6.22 38.45 -32.73
CA ALA A 18 6.80 38.03 -31.46
C ALA A 18 6.66 36.51 -31.25
N VAL A 19 5.49 35.94 -31.56
CA VAL A 19 5.27 34.49 -31.56
C VAL A 19 6.24 33.78 -32.51
N ASP A 20 6.37 34.26 -33.74
CA ASP A 20 7.30 33.68 -34.71
C ASP A 20 8.77 33.82 -34.29
N THR A 21 9.11 34.92 -33.61
CA THR A 21 10.44 35.13 -33.01
C THR A 21 10.70 34.08 -31.91
N ALA A 22 9.73 33.83 -31.03
CA ALA A 22 9.87 32.80 -29.99
C ALA A 22 10.05 31.39 -30.58
N ARG A 23 9.29 31.04 -31.63
CA ARG A 23 9.45 29.77 -32.37
C ARG A 23 10.89 29.60 -32.87
N LEU A 24 11.41 30.63 -33.53
CA LEU A 24 12.74 30.57 -34.14
C LEU A 24 13.86 30.64 -33.10
N LEU A 25 13.69 31.36 -31.99
CA LEU A 25 14.62 31.32 -30.88
C LEU A 25 14.73 29.92 -30.27
N ALA A 26 13.60 29.22 -30.12
CA ALA A 26 13.61 27.84 -29.65
C ALA A 26 14.36 26.91 -30.64
N ALA A 27 14.05 27.02 -31.94
CA ALA A 27 14.74 26.23 -32.97
C ALA A 27 16.25 26.53 -33.02
N ASP A 28 16.65 27.80 -33.02
CA ASP A 28 18.07 28.22 -33.06
C ASP A 28 18.82 27.80 -31.78
N ALA A 29 18.21 27.90 -30.60
CA ALA A 29 18.82 27.47 -29.34
C ALA A 29 19.14 25.98 -29.34
N VAL A 30 18.19 25.14 -29.76
CA VAL A 30 18.39 23.70 -29.91
C VAL A 30 19.42 23.40 -30.99
N GLN A 31 19.35 24.06 -32.15
CA GLN A 31 20.27 23.83 -33.26
C GLN A 31 21.71 24.18 -32.87
N LYS A 32 21.92 25.27 -32.13
CA LYS A 32 23.25 25.71 -31.69
C LYS A 32 23.94 24.70 -30.79
N VAL A 33 23.22 24.10 -29.83
CA VAL A 33 23.78 23.10 -28.91
C VAL A 33 23.70 21.67 -29.48
N GLY A 34 22.91 21.46 -30.53
CA GLY A 34 22.72 20.18 -31.22
C GLY A 34 21.80 19.19 -30.48
N ASN A 35 21.10 19.63 -29.43
CA ASN A 35 20.22 18.78 -28.62
C ASN A 35 19.15 19.61 -27.89
N GLY A 36 17.96 19.06 -27.63
CA GLY A 36 16.85 19.76 -26.97
C GLY A 36 15.50 19.47 -27.60
N HIS A 37 14.46 20.20 -27.20
CA HIS A 37 13.06 19.93 -27.59
C HIS A 37 12.44 21.14 -28.30
N PRO A 38 12.63 21.30 -29.62
CA PRO A 38 12.17 22.48 -30.35
C PRO A 38 10.68 22.37 -30.74
N GLY A 39 10.17 21.17 -31.03
CA GLY A 39 8.86 21.00 -31.64
C GLY A 39 7.72 21.53 -30.80
N THR A 40 7.65 21.11 -29.53
CA THR A 40 6.62 21.58 -28.59
C THR A 40 6.78 23.08 -28.28
N ALA A 41 8.00 23.58 -28.18
CA ALA A 41 8.25 25.01 -27.92
C ALA A 41 7.75 25.90 -29.07
N MET A 42 7.86 25.43 -30.31
CA MET A 42 7.36 26.13 -31.48
C MET A 42 5.83 26.13 -31.55
N SER A 43 5.18 24.99 -31.30
CA SER A 43 3.73 24.89 -31.34
C SER A 43 3.06 25.64 -30.19
N LEU A 44 3.68 25.68 -29.00
CA LEU A 44 3.17 26.40 -27.83
C LEU A 44 3.53 27.88 -27.77
N ALA A 45 4.35 28.41 -28.68
CA ALA A 45 4.71 29.82 -28.70
C ALA A 45 3.50 30.79 -28.68
N PRO A 46 2.41 30.58 -29.45
CA PRO A 46 1.22 31.44 -29.36
C PRO A 46 0.57 31.40 -27.98
N ALA A 47 0.55 30.22 -27.35
CA ALA A 47 -0.10 30.02 -26.06
C ALA A 47 0.68 30.65 -24.91
N ALA A 48 1.98 30.36 -24.84
CA ALA A 48 2.87 30.95 -23.84
C ALA A 48 2.92 32.48 -23.99
N TYR A 49 2.98 32.99 -25.23
CA TYR A 49 2.90 34.43 -25.49
C TYR A 49 1.59 35.04 -24.97
N THR A 50 0.45 34.41 -25.26
CA THR A 50 -0.86 34.91 -24.81
C THR A 50 -0.93 34.95 -23.28
N ILE A 51 -0.47 33.91 -22.59
CA ILE A 51 -0.45 33.87 -21.13
C ILE A 51 0.43 35.00 -20.58
N PHE A 52 1.71 35.08 -20.97
CA PHE A 52 2.64 36.06 -20.41
C PHE A 52 2.33 37.50 -20.82
N GLN A 53 1.97 37.75 -22.07
CA GLN A 53 1.86 39.12 -22.57
C GLN A 53 0.46 39.72 -22.38
N LYS A 54 -0.59 38.90 -22.27
CA LYS A 54 -1.98 39.36 -22.34
C LYS A 54 -2.86 38.97 -21.15
N VAL A 55 -2.51 37.93 -20.38
CA VAL A 55 -3.42 37.38 -19.35
C VAL A 55 -2.83 37.41 -17.94
N MET A 56 -1.60 36.95 -17.78
CA MET A 56 -0.94 36.76 -16.50
C MET A 56 -0.65 38.10 -15.83
N ARG A 57 -0.88 38.19 -14.53
CA ARG A 57 -0.46 39.32 -13.70
C ARG A 57 0.92 39.03 -13.11
N HIS A 58 1.96 39.71 -13.59
CA HIS A 58 3.32 39.51 -13.10
C HIS A 58 4.15 40.79 -13.30
N ASP A 59 5.25 40.89 -12.55
CA ASP A 59 6.23 41.96 -12.70
C ASP A 59 7.59 41.33 -13.05
N PRO A 60 8.06 41.42 -14.31
CA PRO A 60 9.36 40.87 -14.68
C PRO A 60 10.55 41.50 -13.94
N ALA A 61 10.39 42.69 -13.37
CA ALA A 61 11.43 43.35 -12.57
C ALA A 61 11.44 42.90 -11.11
N ASP A 62 10.36 42.27 -10.64
CA ASP A 62 10.28 41.62 -9.32
C ASP A 62 9.62 40.23 -9.46
N PRO A 63 10.38 39.21 -9.87
CA PRO A 63 9.86 37.85 -10.04
C PRO A 63 9.36 37.23 -8.72
N GLU A 64 9.73 37.78 -7.57
CA GLU A 64 9.34 37.30 -6.25
C GLU A 64 8.10 38.00 -5.68
N TRP A 65 7.50 38.94 -6.43
CA TRP A 65 6.30 39.67 -6.01
C TRP A 65 5.20 38.72 -5.50
N ALA A 66 4.80 38.86 -4.22
CA ALA A 66 3.86 37.94 -3.58
C ALA A 66 2.50 37.87 -4.28
N GLY A 67 2.02 39.00 -4.81
CA GLY A 67 0.73 39.14 -5.49
C GLY A 67 0.74 38.75 -6.98
N ARG A 68 1.83 38.20 -7.52
CA ARG A 68 1.86 37.73 -8.91
C ARG A 68 0.97 36.49 -9.10
N ASP A 69 0.46 36.29 -10.31
CA ASP A 69 0.01 34.97 -10.75
C ASP A 69 1.21 34.02 -10.85
N ARG A 70 1.01 32.72 -10.61
CA ARG A 70 2.06 31.71 -10.76
C ARG A 70 1.94 31.01 -12.10
N PHE A 71 3.07 30.67 -12.72
CA PHE A 71 3.13 29.89 -13.96
C PHE A 71 3.98 28.64 -13.81
N VAL A 72 3.39 27.47 -14.10
CA VAL A 72 4.08 26.18 -14.05
C VAL A 72 4.11 25.54 -15.44
N LEU A 73 5.33 25.27 -15.94
CA LEU A 73 5.53 24.47 -17.14
C LEU A 73 5.72 23.00 -16.73
N SER A 74 4.64 22.22 -16.63
CA SER A 74 4.71 20.80 -16.26
C SER A 74 5.53 19.95 -17.24
N PRO A 75 5.37 20.08 -18.57
CA PRO A 75 6.24 19.41 -19.53
C PRO A 75 7.58 20.12 -19.62
N GLY A 76 8.42 19.97 -18.59
CA GLY A 76 9.67 20.70 -18.46
C GLY A 76 10.65 20.49 -19.62
N HIS A 77 10.48 19.44 -20.43
CA HIS A 77 11.31 19.19 -21.61
C HIS A 77 11.24 20.36 -22.61
N THR A 78 10.08 21.01 -22.71
CA THR A 78 9.86 22.19 -23.58
C THR A 78 10.24 23.50 -22.89
N SER A 79 11.35 23.49 -22.13
CA SER A 79 11.84 24.62 -21.32
C SER A 79 12.02 25.92 -22.10
N LEU A 80 12.32 25.85 -23.39
CA LEU A 80 12.40 27.02 -24.28
C LEU A 80 11.04 27.73 -24.47
N THR A 81 9.91 27.04 -24.26
CA THR A 81 8.60 27.69 -24.14
C THR A 81 8.62 28.76 -23.05
N LEU A 82 9.18 28.43 -21.89
CA LEU A 82 9.29 29.36 -20.75
C LEU A 82 10.42 30.37 -20.95
N TYR A 83 11.64 29.93 -21.26
CA TYR A 83 12.80 30.82 -21.35
C TYR A 83 12.64 31.91 -22.41
N THR A 84 11.99 31.61 -23.54
CA THR A 84 11.70 32.63 -24.56
C THR A 84 10.72 33.68 -24.04
N GLN A 85 9.71 33.31 -23.25
CA GLN A 85 8.80 34.30 -22.65
C GLN A 85 9.47 35.12 -21.56
N LEU A 86 10.31 34.51 -20.72
CA LEU A 86 11.09 35.24 -19.72
C LEU A 86 11.99 36.29 -20.37
N TYR A 87 12.72 35.91 -21.44
CA TYR A 87 13.51 36.83 -22.24
C TYR A 87 12.66 37.91 -22.95
N LEU A 88 11.51 37.56 -23.53
CA LEU A 88 10.70 38.55 -24.25
C LEU A 88 10.02 39.54 -23.30
N ALA A 89 9.57 39.08 -22.12
CA ALA A 89 8.77 39.86 -21.21
C ALA A 89 9.57 40.87 -20.39
N GLY A 90 10.80 40.57 -19.99
CA GLY A 90 11.43 41.49 -19.04
C GLY A 90 12.41 40.92 -18.05
N TYR A 91 12.38 39.60 -17.84
CA TYR A 91 13.09 38.95 -16.74
C TYR A 91 14.60 39.00 -16.94
N GLU A 92 15.33 38.55 -15.92
CA GLU A 92 16.81 38.51 -15.89
C GLU A 92 17.46 37.46 -16.82
N LEU A 93 16.84 37.22 -17.99
CA LEU A 93 17.38 36.46 -19.10
C LEU A 93 17.63 37.38 -20.29
N GLU A 94 18.81 37.23 -20.88
CA GLU A 94 19.25 37.92 -22.08
C GLU A 94 19.38 36.95 -23.26
N LEU A 95 19.56 37.49 -24.46
CA LEU A 95 19.72 36.68 -25.67
C LEU A 95 20.95 35.74 -25.58
N GLU A 96 22.00 36.15 -24.86
CA GLU A 96 23.18 35.31 -24.61
C GLU A 96 22.85 34.09 -23.74
N ASP A 97 21.89 34.18 -22.84
CA ASP A 97 21.46 33.03 -22.04
C ASP A 97 20.75 32.00 -22.92
N LEU A 98 19.90 32.43 -23.87
CA LEU A 98 19.28 31.52 -24.85
C LEU A 98 20.33 30.88 -25.77
N ARG A 99 21.36 31.65 -26.13
CA ARG A 99 22.53 31.15 -26.87
C ARG A 99 23.36 30.15 -26.06
N ALA A 100 23.26 30.14 -24.74
CA ALA A 100 23.97 29.23 -23.85
C ALA A 100 23.12 28.04 -23.38
N PHE A 101 21.94 27.84 -23.96
CA PHE A 101 21.01 26.76 -23.63
C PHE A 101 21.70 25.39 -23.50
N ARG A 102 21.42 24.68 -22.40
CA ARG A 102 21.99 23.35 -22.06
C ARG A 102 23.52 23.30 -21.99
N THR A 103 24.17 24.41 -21.68
CA THR A 103 25.62 24.44 -21.41
C THR A 103 25.91 24.62 -19.93
N HIS A 104 27.10 24.17 -19.50
CA HIS A 104 27.53 24.22 -18.11
C HIS A 104 27.52 25.65 -17.56
N GLY A 105 26.78 25.86 -16.46
CA GLY A 105 26.67 27.15 -15.78
C GLY A 105 25.73 28.17 -16.45
N SER A 106 25.04 27.80 -17.53
CA SER A 106 24.03 28.67 -18.17
C SER A 106 22.78 28.83 -17.30
N LYS A 107 22.10 29.97 -17.38
CA LYS A 107 20.78 30.21 -16.75
C LYS A 107 19.61 29.50 -17.45
N THR A 108 19.90 28.68 -18.45
CA THR A 108 18.92 28.03 -19.33
C THR A 108 19.20 26.52 -19.41
N PRO A 109 19.08 25.80 -18.26
CA PRO A 109 19.25 24.35 -18.23
C PRO A 109 18.21 23.63 -19.09
N GLY A 110 18.44 22.36 -19.41
CA GLY A 110 17.59 21.61 -20.33
C GLY A 110 16.14 21.47 -19.89
N HIS A 111 15.91 21.45 -18.58
CA HIS A 111 14.60 21.53 -17.95
C HIS A 111 14.62 22.72 -16.97
N PRO A 112 13.49 23.38 -16.67
CA PRO A 112 13.47 24.52 -15.75
C PRO A 112 13.93 24.10 -14.35
N GLU A 113 14.78 24.92 -13.73
CA GLU A 113 15.30 24.72 -12.38
C GLU A 113 14.97 25.94 -11.50
N TYR A 114 14.15 25.72 -10.46
CA TYR A 114 13.85 26.71 -9.43
C TYR A 114 15.13 27.16 -8.72
N GLY A 115 15.22 28.47 -8.41
CA GLY A 115 16.40 29.09 -7.80
C GLY A 115 17.59 29.31 -8.74
N HIS A 116 17.58 28.73 -9.95
CA HIS A 116 18.64 28.89 -10.95
C HIS A 116 18.29 29.92 -12.03
N THR A 117 17.01 30.05 -12.37
CA THR A 117 16.50 30.97 -13.39
C THR A 117 15.37 31.83 -12.82
N ALA A 118 15.52 33.15 -12.84
CA ALA A 118 14.50 34.08 -12.38
C ALA A 118 13.18 33.91 -13.17
N GLY A 119 12.06 33.79 -12.46
CA GLY A 119 10.73 33.55 -13.06
C GLY A 119 10.40 32.07 -13.32
N VAL A 120 11.28 31.13 -12.92
CA VAL A 120 10.93 29.69 -12.87
C VAL A 120 10.37 29.36 -11.49
N GLU A 121 9.05 29.14 -11.42
CA GLU A 121 8.32 28.91 -10.16
C GLU A 121 8.58 27.53 -9.53
N THR A 122 9.00 26.54 -10.33
CA THR A 122 9.27 25.18 -9.85
C THR A 122 10.21 24.46 -10.81
N THR A 123 11.07 23.60 -10.27
CA THR A 123 11.82 22.65 -11.10
C THR A 123 10.87 21.61 -11.67
N THR A 124 10.88 21.41 -12.99
CA THR A 124 10.09 20.39 -13.69
C THR A 124 10.98 19.56 -14.61
N GLY A 125 10.42 18.52 -15.23
CA GLY A 125 11.16 17.58 -16.09
C GLY A 125 10.65 16.15 -15.91
N PRO A 126 10.66 15.61 -14.68
CA PRO A 126 9.83 14.45 -14.36
C PRO A 126 8.36 14.82 -14.57
N LEU A 127 7.72 14.18 -15.54
CA LEU A 127 6.36 14.50 -15.99
C LEU A 127 5.33 14.30 -14.89
N GLY A 128 4.21 15.01 -14.97
CA GLY A 128 3.11 14.97 -14.00
C GLY A 128 3.35 15.74 -12.70
N GLN A 129 4.60 15.88 -12.24
CA GLN A 129 4.91 16.57 -10.98
C GLN A 129 4.63 18.08 -11.04
N GLY A 130 4.86 18.75 -12.17
CA GLY A 130 4.52 20.17 -12.31
C GLY A 130 3.03 20.44 -12.15
N ALA A 131 2.18 19.57 -12.70
CA ALA A 131 0.74 19.64 -12.51
C ALA A 131 0.36 19.51 -11.02
N ALA A 132 0.96 18.57 -10.29
CA ALA A 132 0.71 18.40 -8.85
C ALA A 132 1.28 19.56 -8.01
N ASN A 133 2.44 20.12 -8.37
CA ASN A 133 2.97 21.33 -7.72
C ASN A 133 2.02 22.52 -7.91
N ALA A 134 1.41 22.68 -9.09
CA ALA A 134 0.42 23.73 -9.34
C ALA A 134 -0.85 23.57 -8.47
N VAL A 135 -1.29 22.33 -8.23
CA VAL A 135 -2.36 22.03 -7.25
C VAL A 135 -1.95 22.48 -5.85
N GLY A 136 -0.74 22.15 -5.42
CA GLY A 136 -0.18 22.61 -4.15
C GLY A 136 -0.13 24.13 -4.01
N MET A 137 0.32 24.83 -5.06
CA MET A 137 0.32 26.31 -5.08
C MET A 137 -1.10 26.88 -4.95
N ALA A 138 -2.09 26.27 -5.60
CA ALA A 138 -3.49 26.71 -5.50
C ALA A 138 -4.07 26.46 -4.10
N MET A 139 -3.70 25.34 -3.45
CA MET A 139 -4.06 25.07 -2.05
C MET A 139 -3.42 26.10 -1.11
N ALA A 140 -2.13 26.42 -1.29
CA ALA A 140 -1.43 27.42 -0.50
C ALA A 140 -2.03 28.82 -0.67
N ALA A 141 -2.36 29.25 -1.88
CA ALA A 141 -3.04 30.52 -2.12
C ALA A 141 -4.33 30.65 -1.31
N ARG A 142 -5.15 29.60 -1.24
CA ARG A 142 -6.37 29.60 -0.43
C ARG A 142 -6.09 29.60 1.07
N TYR A 143 -5.12 28.81 1.53
CA TYR A 143 -4.75 28.75 2.94
C TYR A 143 -4.16 30.08 3.44
N GLU A 144 -3.25 30.68 2.68
CA GLU A 144 -2.65 31.99 2.96
C GLU A 144 -3.69 33.12 2.94
N ARG A 145 -4.65 33.09 2.01
CA ARG A 145 -5.81 33.98 2.05
C ARG A 145 -6.57 33.82 3.38
N GLY A 146 -6.72 32.60 3.88
CA GLY A 146 -7.28 32.32 5.20
C GLY A 146 -6.49 32.90 6.38
N LEU A 147 -5.17 32.90 6.29
CA LEU A 147 -4.28 33.47 7.31
C LEU A 147 -4.29 35.00 7.31
N PHE A 148 -4.32 35.62 6.13
CA PHE A 148 -4.08 37.06 5.98
C PHE A 148 -5.36 37.87 5.72
N ASP A 149 -6.34 37.33 5.00
CA ASP A 149 -7.53 38.09 4.59
C ASP A 149 -8.81 37.24 4.36
N PRO A 150 -9.22 36.38 5.31
CA PRO A 150 -10.32 35.41 5.17
C PRO A 150 -11.71 36.03 4.93
N GLU A 151 -11.89 37.29 5.34
CA GLU A 151 -13.18 38.01 5.30
C GLU A 151 -13.41 38.75 3.98
N ALA A 152 -12.38 38.91 3.15
CA ALA A 152 -12.50 39.61 1.89
C ALA A 152 -13.48 38.92 0.95
N ALA A 153 -14.25 39.72 0.22
CA ALA A 153 -15.06 39.21 -0.88
C ALA A 153 -14.15 38.55 -1.92
N GLU A 154 -14.66 37.51 -2.57
CA GLU A 154 -13.94 36.77 -3.60
C GLU A 154 -13.45 37.71 -4.72
N GLY A 155 -12.16 37.63 -5.06
CA GLY A 155 -11.52 38.46 -6.07
C GLY A 155 -11.14 39.88 -5.62
N THR A 156 -11.35 40.24 -4.35
CA THR A 156 -11.04 41.57 -3.81
C THR A 156 -9.81 41.61 -2.92
N SER A 157 -9.31 40.46 -2.46
CA SER A 157 -8.14 40.40 -1.59
C SER A 157 -6.86 40.72 -2.37
N PRO A 158 -5.87 41.42 -1.79
CA PRO A 158 -4.54 41.52 -2.41
C PRO A 158 -3.89 40.14 -2.59
N PHE A 159 -4.29 39.11 -1.84
CA PHE A 159 -3.72 37.76 -1.95
C PHE A 159 -4.39 36.91 -3.04
N ASP A 160 -5.47 37.39 -3.67
CA ASP A 160 -6.17 36.66 -4.74
C ASP A 160 -5.36 36.71 -6.05
N HIS A 161 -4.98 35.55 -6.59
CA HIS A 161 -4.24 35.40 -7.84
C HIS A 161 -4.49 34.02 -8.48
N THR A 162 -4.14 33.87 -9.75
CA THR A 162 -4.36 32.65 -10.54
C THR A 162 -3.08 31.81 -10.66
N ILE A 163 -3.24 30.49 -10.62
CA ILE A 163 -2.18 29.52 -10.89
C ILE A 163 -2.40 28.96 -12.30
N TRP A 164 -1.51 29.32 -13.21
CA TRP A 164 -1.52 28.86 -14.59
C TRP A 164 -0.55 27.69 -14.75
N ALA A 165 -0.97 26.61 -15.40
CA ALA A 165 -0.06 25.55 -15.79
C ALA A 165 -0.27 25.12 -17.23
N ILE A 166 0.82 24.83 -17.93
CA ILE A 166 0.78 24.05 -19.16
C ILE A 166 1.04 22.58 -18.80
N VAL A 167 0.22 21.68 -19.33
CA VAL A 167 0.36 20.22 -19.20
C VAL A 167 0.38 19.57 -20.59
N SER A 168 0.93 18.38 -20.71
CA SER A 168 1.06 17.62 -21.97
C SER A 168 0.46 16.22 -21.86
N ASP A 169 0.40 15.50 -22.99
CA ASP A 169 0.02 14.09 -23.01
C ASP A 169 0.81 13.26 -21.98
N GLY A 170 2.11 13.52 -21.88
CA GLY A 170 3.00 12.82 -20.95
C GLY A 170 2.70 13.14 -19.49
N ASP A 171 2.30 14.37 -19.18
CA ASP A 171 1.87 14.71 -17.82
C ASP A 171 0.56 13.99 -17.47
N LEU A 172 -0.37 13.87 -18.41
CA LEU A 172 -1.71 13.33 -18.18
C LEU A 172 -1.78 11.80 -18.19
N GLN A 173 -0.73 11.12 -18.64
CA GLN A 173 -0.51 9.68 -18.51
C GLN A 173 0.07 9.28 -17.14
N GLU A 174 0.79 10.19 -16.47
CA GLU A 174 1.41 9.92 -15.17
C GLU A 174 0.37 9.86 -14.05
N GLY A 175 0.45 8.81 -13.22
CA GLY A 175 -0.52 8.58 -12.14
C GLY A 175 -0.62 9.74 -11.13
N VAL A 176 0.51 10.41 -10.86
CA VAL A 176 0.58 11.56 -9.93
C VAL A 176 -0.31 12.72 -10.38
N SER A 177 -0.48 12.95 -11.68
CA SER A 177 -1.33 14.04 -12.16
C SER A 177 -2.82 13.69 -12.02
N ALA A 178 -3.18 12.41 -12.14
CA ALA A 178 -4.54 11.93 -11.91
C ALA A 178 -4.92 12.03 -10.42
N GLU A 179 -4.01 11.65 -9.52
CA GLU A 179 -4.17 11.83 -8.08
C GLU A 179 -4.41 13.30 -7.71
N ALA A 180 -3.49 14.19 -8.14
CA ALA A 180 -3.57 15.62 -7.83
C ALA A 180 -4.80 16.27 -8.46
N SER A 181 -5.17 15.89 -9.69
CA SER A 181 -6.36 16.43 -10.36
C SER A 181 -7.65 15.98 -9.68
N SER A 182 -7.69 14.75 -9.18
CA SER A 182 -8.80 14.25 -8.36
C SER A 182 -8.94 15.08 -7.08
N LEU A 183 -7.84 15.35 -6.37
CA LEU A 183 -7.87 16.17 -5.16
C LEU A 183 -8.23 17.63 -5.44
N ALA A 184 -7.69 18.24 -6.49
CA ALA A 184 -8.00 19.62 -6.88
C ALA A 184 -9.49 19.81 -7.20
N GLY A 185 -10.10 18.84 -7.87
CA GLY A 185 -11.54 18.81 -8.14
C GLY A 185 -12.37 18.67 -6.87
N HIS A 186 -11.98 17.74 -5.98
CA HIS A 186 -12.58 17.61 -4.65
C HIS A 186 -12.48 18.92 -3.84
N GLN A 187 -11.32 19.57 -3.87
CA GLN A 187 -11.04 20.81 -3.16
C GLN A 187 -11.66 22.05 -3.83
N ARG A 188 -12.21 21.95 -5.04
CA ARG A 188 -12.82 23.09 -5.76
C ARG A 188 -11.87 24.28 -5.93
N LEU A 189 -10.64 24.02 -6.38
CA LEU A 189 -9.59 25.03 -6.54
C LEU A 189 -9.82 25.90 -7.79
N GLY A 190 -10.77 26.83 -7.72
CA GLY A 190 -11.16 27.69 -8.86
C GLY A 190 -10.09 28.65 -9.37
N ASN A 191 -9.02 28.88 -8.62
CA ASN A 191 -7.89 29.68 -9.08
C ASN A 191 -6.84 28.88 -9.88
N LEU A 192 -7.09 27.59 -10.14
CA LEU A 192 -6.19 26.72 -10.90
C LEU A 192 -6.67 26.54 -12.35
N VAL A 193 -5.79 26.84 -13.31
CA VAL A 193 -6.07 26.66 -14.74
C VAL A 193 -4.97 25.86 -15.43
N PHE A 194 -5.35 24.70 -15.98
CA PHE A 194 -4.52 23.87 -16.86
C PHE A 194 -4.82 24.18 -18.32
N LEU A 195 -3.77 24.48 -19.09
CA LEU A 195 -3.79 24.47 -20.55
C LEU A 195 -3.09 23.19 -21.01
N TYR A 196 -3.87 22.25 -21.54
CA TYR A 196 -3.37 20.97 -22.03
C TYR A 196 -2.99 21.10 -23.51
N ASP A 197 -1.72 20.86 -23.82
CA ASP A 197 -1.20 20.69 -25.18
C ASP A 197 -1.64 19.32 -25.75
N ASP A 198 -2.81 19.30 -26.36
CA ASP A 198 -3.45 18.11 -26.94
C ASP A 198 -2.91 17.89 -28.37
N ASN A 199 -1.65 17.48 -28.51
CA ASN A 199 -0.95 17.44 -29.80
C ASN A 199 -0.92 16.05 -30.46
N HIS A 200 -1.37 15.01 -29.74
CA HIS A 200 -1.36 13.59 -30.14
C HIS A 200 0.03 13.00 -30.46
N ILE A 201 1.12 13.59 -29.99
CA ILE A 201 2.48 13.09 -30.17
C ILE A 201 3.17 12.92 -28.82
N SER A 202 3.70 11.72 -28.60
CA SER A 202 4.65 11.42 -27.54
C SER A 202 6.02 11.07 -28.16
N ILE A 203 6.99 10.66 -27.33
CA ILE A 203 8.31 10.22 -27.80
C ILE A 203 8.19 9.07 -28.80
N GLU A 204 7.21 8.17 -28.63
CA GLU A 204 7.03 6.98 -29.48
C GLU A 204 6.11 7.20 -30.69
N GLY A 205 5.80 8.45 -31.05
CA GLY A 205 4.88 8.73 -32.14
C GLY A 205 3.48 9.08 -31.66
N ASP A 206 2.51 8.69 -32.46
CA ASP A 206 1.09 8.96 -32.23
C ASP A 206 0.67 8.41 -30.86
N THR A 207 0.08 9.28 -30.03
CA THR A 207 -0.49 8.93 -28.72
C THR A 207 -1.46 7.76 -28.79
N ALA A 208 -2.16 7.53 -29.91
CA ALA A 208 -3.04 6.37 -30.09
C ALA A 208 -2.34 5.01 -29.84
N THR A 209 -1.01 4.99 -29.86
CA THR A 209 -0.18 3.83 -29.49
C THR A 209 -0.38 3.40 -28.03
N ALA A 210 -0.57 4.34 -27.09
CA ALA A 210 -0.61 4.06 -25.65
C ALA A 210 -1.59 4.92 -24.82
N PHE A 211 -2.23 5.92 -25.44
CA PHE A 211 -3.08 6.91 -24.79
C PHE A 211 -4.27 7.26 -25.69
N SER A 212 -5.45 6.75 -25.34
CA SER A 212 -6.68 6.83 -26.15
C SER A 212 -7.94 7.11 -25.33
N GLU A 213 -7.76 7.54 -24.08
CA GLU A 213 -8.87 7.93 -23.21
C GLU A 213 -9.46 9.30 -23.60
N ASP A 214 -10.66 9.58 -23.13
CA ASP A 214 -11.26 10.90 -23.21
C ASP A 214 -10.84 11.73 -21.99
N VAL A 215 -9.75 12.48 -22.15
CA VAL A 215 -9.16 13.31 -21.09
C VAL A 215 -10.18 14.28 -20.51
N LEU A 216 -10.96 14.97 -21.35
CA LEU A 216 -11.92 15.96 -20.84
C LEU A 216 -13.03 15.28 -20.05
N LYS A 217 -13.54 14.11 -20.47
CA LYS A 217 -14.50 13.36 -19.65
C LYS A 217 -13.91 12.87 -18.33
N ARG A 218 -12.64 12.47 -18.28
CA ARG A 218 -11.96 12.13 -17.03
C ARG A 218 -11.90 13.34 -16.09
N TYR A 219 -11.56 14.52 -16.61
CA TYR A 219 -11.53 15.76 -15.82
C TYR A 219 -12.92 16.25 -15.40
N GLU A 220 -13.94 16.11 -16.24
CA GLU A 220 -15.34 16.33 -15.84
C GLU A 220 -15.73 15.42 -14.66
N ALA A 221 -15.33 14.14 -14.69
CA ALA A 221 -15.60 13.20 -13.61
C ALA A 221 -14.89 13.57 -12.30
N TYR A 222 -13.73 14.23 -12.36
CA TYR A 222 -13.08 14.82 -11.18
C TYR A 222 -13.77 16.09 -10.66
N GLY A 223 -14.69 16.68 -11.42
CA GLY A 223 -15.38 17.92 -11.05
C GLY A 223 -14.74 19.20 -11.59
N TRP A 224 -13.94 19.11 -12.66
CA TRP A 224 -13.32 20.27 -13.31
C TRP A 224 -14.26 20.97 -14.28
N HIS A 225 -14.02 22.25 -14.51
CA HIS A 225 -14.53 22.97 -15.66
C HIS A 225 -13.66 22.62 -16.87
N VAL A 226 -14.29 22.14 -17.95
CA VAL A 226 -13.57 21.69 -19.14
C VAL A 226 -13.90 22.54 -20.36
N GLN A 227 -12.88 22.80 -21.17
CA GLN A 227 -13.01 23.52 -22.44
C GLN A 227 -12.16 22.84 -23.51
N ARG A 228 -12.50 23.04 -24.78
CA ARG A 228 -11.73 22.59 -25.94
C ARG A 228 -11.53 23.74 -26.92
N ILE A 229 -10.33 23.83 -27.48
CA ILE A 229 -9.98 24.76 -28.56
C ILE A 229 -9.50 23.92 -29.75
N GLU A 230 -10.14 24.11 -30.90
CA GLU A 230 -9.68 23.56 -32.18
C GLU A 230 -8.65 24.50 -32.83
N PRO A 231 -7.69 23.98 -33.62
CA PRO A 231 -6.76 24.83 -34.34
C PRO A 231 -7.50 25.58 -35.45
N LEU A 232 -6.88 26.65 -35.94
CA LEU A 232 -7.28 27.31 -37.18
C LEU A 232 -7.21 26.32 -38.36
N GLU A 233 -7.91 26.62 -39.45
CA GLU A 233 -7.91 25.77 -40.66
C GLU A 233 -6.50 25.54 -41.22
N ASN A 234 -5.58 26.48 -41.03
CA ASN A 234 -4.20 26.33 -41.43
C ASN A 234 -3.40 25.37 -40.52
N GLY A 235 -3.87 25.08 -39.30
CA GLY A 235 -3.19 24.24 -38.30
C GLY A 235 -2.52 25.00 -37.15
N ASP A 236 -2.52 26.34 -37.17
CA ASP A 236 -2.00 27.15 -36.07
C ASP A 236 -3.02 27.30 -34.93
N VAL A 237 -2.58 27.79 -33.77
CA VAL A 237 -3.44 28.07 -32.61
C VAL A 237 -4.38 29.24 -32.90
N ASP A 238 -5.67 29.08 -32.62
CA ASP A 238 -6.62 30.20 -32.59
C ASP A 238 -6.44 31.01 -31.29
N VAL A 239 -5.67 32.10 -31.38
CA VAL A 239 -5.35 32.97 -30.24
C VAL A 239 -6.58 33.72 -29.68
N HIS A 240 -7.61 33.95 -30.49
CA HIS A 240 -8.85 34.56 -30.02
C HIS A 240 -9.66 33.58 -29.19
N ALA A 241 -9.79 32.33 -29.67
CA ALA A 241 -10.42 31.26 -28.91
C ALA A 241 -9.64 30.95 -27.62
N LEU A 242 -8.30 30.95 -27.68
CA LEU A 242 -7.44 30.76 -26.52
C LEU A 242 -7.66 31.86 -25.46
N TYR A 243 -7.62 33.14 -25.85
CA TYR A 243 -7.84 34.23 -24.91
C TYR A 243 -9.24 34.16 -24.27
N ALA A 244 -10.27 33.84 -25.07
CA ALA A 244 -11.63 33.66 -24.57
C ALA A 244 -11.71 32.52 -23.55
N ALA A 245 -11.08 31.37 -23.83
CA ALA A 245 -11.08 30.21 -22.95
C ALA A 245 -10.31 30.46 -21.64
N LEU A 246 -9.14 31.11 -21.70
CA LEU A 246 -8.36 31.50 -20.52
C LEU A 246 -9.14 32.50 -19.65
N THR A 247 -9.83 33.46 -20.28
CA THR A 247 -10.67 34.44 -19.57
C THR A 247 -11.87 33.76 -18.90
N ALA A 248 -12.52 32.84 -19.59
CA ALA A 248 -13.63 32.05 -19.04
C ALA A 248 -13.16 31.15 -17.88
N ALA A 249 -11.98 30.52 -18.00
CA ALA A 249 -11.39 29.70 -16.95
C ALA A 249 -11.06 30.52 -15.70
N ARG A 250 -10.49 31.74 -15.86
CA ARG A 250 -10.23 32.64 -14.73
C ARG A 250 -11.52 33.15 -14.05
N ALA A 251 -12.61 33.23 -14.80
CA ALA A 251 -13.91 33.65 -14.26
C ALA A 251 -14.66 32.50 -13.54
N GLU A 252 -14.30 31.24 -13.78
CA GLU A 252 -14.83 30.08 -13.08
C GLU A 252 -14.09 29.90 -11.75
N THR A 253 -14.72 30.33 -10.66
CA THR A 253 -14.09 30.31 -9.33
C THR A 253 -14.56 29.16 -8.44
N ALA A 254 -15.54 28.37 -8.88
CA ALA A 254 -16.08 27.26 -8.11
C ALA A 254 -15.42 25.91 -8.43
N ARG A 255 -14.66 25.81 -9.53
CA ARG A 255 -14.01 24.57 -9.98
C ARG A 255 -12.66 24.87 -10.62
N PRO A 256 -11.63 24.02 -10.46
CA PRO A 256 -10.43 24.12 -11.27
C PRO A 256 -10.79 23.93 -12.76
N SER A 257 -10.03 24.57 -13.66
CA SER A 257 -10.30 24.57 -15.10
C SER A 257 -9.22 23.84 -15.89
N ILE A 258 -9.62 23.03 -16.88
CA ILE A 258 -8.73 22.47 -17.89
C ILE A 258 -9.21 22.85 -19.29
N ILE A 259 -8.28 23.28 -20.14
CA ILE A 259 -8.52 23.67 -21.53
C ILE A 259 -7.68 22.75 -22.41
N ALA A 260 -8.32 21.80 -23.10
CA ALA A 260 -7.64 21.01 -24.14
C ALA A 260 -7.48 21.86 -25.40
N MET A 261 -6.25 22.25 -25.69
CA MET A 261 -5.91 23.02 -26.87
C MET A 261 -5.26 22.09 -27.89
N ARG A 262 -5.98 21.82 -28.97
CA ARG A 262 -5.47 20.99 -30.05
C ARG A 262 -4.35 21.73 -30.79
N THR A 263 -3.14 21.17 -30.80
CA THR A 263 -1.99 21.74 -31.53
C THR A 263 -1.38 20.72 -32.50
N ILE A 264 -0.47 21.21 -33.34
CA ILE A 264 0.38 20.38 -34.20
C ILE A 264 1.83 20.62 -33.76
N ILE A 265 2.49 19.59 -33.20
CA ILE A 265 3.89 19.70 -32.76
C ILE A 265 4.79 20.20 -33.90
N ALA A 266 5.77 21.04 -33.57
CA ALA A 266 6.70 21.69 -34.50
C ALA A 266 6.06 22.57 -35.59
N TRP A 267 4.79 22.97 -35.43
CA TRP A 267 4.19 23.98 -36.31
C TRP A 267 5.01 25.28 -36.31
N PRO A 268 5.37 25.87 -37.48
CA PRO A 268 4.98 25.52 -38.85
C PRO A 268 6.09 24.81 -39.68
N ALA A 269 7.04 24.12 -39.05
CA ALA A 269 8.16 23.46 -39.73
C ALA A 269 7.65 22.52 -40.86
N PRO A 270 8.00 22.76 -42.14
CA PRO A 270 7.32 22.12 -43.27
C PRO A 270 7.33 20.58 -43.27
N ASN A 271 8.46 19.99 -42.88
CA ASN A 271 8.69 18.54 -42.91
C ASN A 271 8.75 17.93 -41.51
N ALA A 272 9.07 18.72 -40.48
CA ALA A 272 9.15 18.23 -39.10
C ALA A 272 7.82 18.28 -38.33
N ARG A 273 6.84 19.09 -38.75
CA ARG A 273 5.54 19.19 -38.06
C ARG A 273 4.81 17.85 -37.99
N ASN A 274 4.13 17.60 -36.87
CA ASN A 274 3.37 16.38 -36.62
C ASN A 274 4.21 15.09 -36.66
N THR A 275 5.48 15.15 -36.22
CA THR A 275 6.37 13.99 -36.14
C THR A 275 7.00 13.86 -34.76
N GLU A 276 7.22 12.64 -34.30
CA GLU A 276 7.95 12.33 -33.07
C GLU A 276 9.40 12.80 -33.10
N ALA A 277 10.03 12.79 -34.28
CA ALA A 277 11.40 13.26 -34.45
C ALA A 277 11.59 14.73 -34.00
N SER A 278 10.54 15.55 -34.17
CA SER A 278 10.56 16.95 -33.78
C SER A 278 10.45 17.19 -32.26
N HIS A 279 10.10 16.16 -31.48
CA HIS A 279 9.94 16.26 -30.04
C HIS A 279 11.27 16.52 -29.32
N GLY A 280 12.29 15.67 -29.55
CA GLY A 280 13.50 15.61 -28.71
C GLY A 280 14.83 15.77 -29.45
N SER A 281 14.82 16.25 -30.69
CA SER A 281 16.03 16.43 -31.49
C SER A 281 16.09 17.78 -32.19
N ALA A 282 17.30 18.21 -32.55
CA ALA A 282 17.48 19.38 -33.40
C ALA A 282 16.84 19.14 -34.78
N LEU A 283 16.15 20.14 -35.31
CA LEU A 283 15.43 20.01 -36.58
C LEU A 283 16.35 19.82 -37.79
N GLY A 284 17.60 20.31 -37.70
CA GLY A 284 18.56 20.35 -38.80
C GLY A 284 18.56 21.69 -39.54
N ASP A 285 19.72 22.09 -40.05
CA ASP A 285 19.93 23.42 -40.63
C ASP A 285 18.98 23.71 -41.81
N ASP A 286 18.73 22.71 -42.66
CA ASP A 286 17.83 22.84 -43.81
C ASP A 286 16.37 23.12 -43.38
N GLU A 287 15.90 22.42 -42.35
CA GLU A 287 14.54 22.56 -41.83
C GLU A 287 14.36 23.90 -41.09
N VAL A 288 15.36 24.32 -40.31
CA VAL A 288 15.38 25.64 -39.66
C VAL A 288 15.37 26.75 -40.72
N ALA A 289 16.20 26.66 -41.77
CA ALA A 289 16.22 27.62 -42.86
C ALA A 289 14.90 27.65 -43.64
N ALA A 290 14.29 26.49 -43.91
CA ALA A 290 12.98 26.41 -44.55
C ALA A 290 11.87 27.07 -43.71
N THR A 291 11.89 26.84 -42.39
CA THR A 291 10.96 27.45 -41.44
C THR A 291 11.13 28.97 -41.38
N LYS A 292 12.37 29.47 -41.35
CA LYS A 292 12.66 30.92 -41.41
C LYS A 292 12.09 31.56 -42.68
N ARG A 293 12.29 30.94 -43.85
CA ARG A 293 11.73 31.45 -45.13
C ARG A 293 10.22 31.49 -45.09
N LEU A 294 9.57 30.45 -44.56
CA LEU A 294 8.11 30.37 -44.43
C LEU A 294 7.55 31.53 -43.56
N LEU A 295 8.26 31.86 -42.48
CA LEU A 295 7.88 32.93 -41.54
C LEU A 295 8.39 34.33 -41.96
N GLY A 296 9.07 34.45 -43.10
CA GLY A 296 9.64 35.73 -43.57
C GLY A 296 10.80 36.24 -42.69
N PHE A 297 11.65 35.35 -42.20
CA PHE A 297 12.94 35.65 -41.55
C PHE A 297 14.11 35.31 -42.49
N ASP A 298 15.28 35.89 -42.22
CA ASP A 298 16.50 35.61 -42.98
C ASP A 298 17.05 34.22 -42.62
N PRO A 299 17.10 33.24 -43.55
CA PRO A 299 17.56 31.89 -43.26
C PRO A 299 19.04 31.83 -42.85
N GLU A 300 19.85 32.84 -43.16
CA GLU A 300 21.29 32.88 -42.86
C GLU A 300 21.61 33.44 -41.47
N LYS A 301 20.62 34.00 -40.76
CA LYS A 301 20.80 34.54 -39.41
C LYS A 301 20.23 33.59 -38.37
N SER A 302 20.91 33.47 -37.23
CA SER A 302 20.38 32.81 -36.04
C SER A 302 20.23 33.79 -34.89
N PHE A 303 19.27 33.53 -34.01
CA PHE A 303 18.92 34.38 -32.88
C PHE A 303 18.55 35.82 -33.33
N GLU A 304 17.84 35.93 -34.46
CA GLU A 304 17.33 37.21 -34.95
C GLU A 304 16.11 37.64 -34.12
N VAL A 305 16.23 38.77 -33.44
CA VAL A 305 15.14 39.40 -32.68
C VAL A 305 14.96 40.82 -33.21
N PRO A 306 13.87 41.12 -33.94
CA PRO A 306 13.59 42.48 -34.41
C PRO A 306 13.46 43.47 -33.24
N GLY A 307 14.03 44.67 -33.38
CA GLY A 307 14.06 45.65 -32.28
C GLY A 307 12.68 46.17 -31.89
N ASP A 308 11.76 46.27 -32.85
CA ASP A 308 10.35 46.62 -32.63
C ASP A 308 9.57 45.51 -31.92
N VAL A 309 9.85 44.23 -32.23
CA VAL A 309 9.32 43.08 -31.50
C VAL A 309 9.77 43.11 -30.05
N LEU A 310 11.07 43.28 -29.79
CA LEU A 310 11.58 43.30 -28.41
C LEU A 310 11.03 44.50 -27.63
N ALA A 311 10.97 45.69 -28.26
CA ALA A 311 10.36 46.86 -27.64
C ALA A 311 8.87 46.63 -27.31
N HIS A 312 8.13 45.97 -28.21
CA HIS A 312 6.74 45.59 -28.01
C HIS A 312 6.57 44.60 -26.85
N THR A 313 7.34 43.51 -26.81
CA THR A 313 7.19 42.50 -25.75
C THR A 313 7.67 42.99 -24.39
N ARG A 314 8.66 43.89 -24.35
CA ARG A 314 9.17 44.50 -23.10
C ARG A 314 8.23 45.56 -22.52
N THR A 315 7.14 45.92 -23.20
CA THR A 315 6.05 46.69 -22.55
C THR A 315 5.38 45.92 -21.40
N ALA A 316 5.65 44.61 -21.25
CA ALA A 316 5.28 43.85 -20.06
C ALA A 316 5.93 44.41 -18.78
N LEU A 317 7.11 45.06 -18.85
CA LEU A 317 7.70 45.78 -17.72
C LEU A 317 6.81 46.95 -17.27
N ASP A 318 6.27 47.73 -18.21
CA ASP A 318 5.38 48.84 -17.89
C ASP A 318 4.06 48.35 -17.28
N ARG A 319 3.48 47.27 -17.85
CA ARG A 319 2.25 46.65 -17.32
C ARG A 319 2.48 46.03 -15.94
N GLY A 320 3.61 45.36 -15.74
CA GLY A 320 4.01 44.78 -14.47
C GLY A 320 4.17 45.84 -13.38
N ALA A 321 4.92 46.91 -13.65
CA ALA A 321 5.08 48.02 -12.72
C ALA A 321 3.74 48.71 -12.37
N GLU A 322 2.83 48.87 -13.35
CA GLU A 322 1.50 49.42 -13.12
C GLU A 322 0.65 48.50 -12.23
N ALA A 323 0.64 47.19 -12.50
CA ALA A 323 -0.10 46.20 -11.73
C ALA A 323 0.45 46.05 -10.29
N HIS A 324 1.78 46.05 -10.15
CA HIS A 324 2.46 45.95 -8.87
C HIS A 324 2.19 47.19 -8.00
N ALA A 325 2.36 48.41 -8.55
CA ALA A 325 2.05 49.64 -7.80
C ALA A 325 0.57 49.73 -7.39
N ALA A 326 -0.35 49.24 -8.24
CA ALA A 326 -1.76 49.15 -7.88
C ALA A 326 -2.01 48.12 -6.75
N TRP A 327 -1.27 47.01 -6.74
CA TRP A 327 -1.32 46.03 -5.67
C TRP A 327 -0.71 46.55 -4.37
N ASP A 328 0.43 47.24 -4.40
CA ASP A 328 1.07 47.86 -3.23
C ASP A 328 0.09 48.79 -2.52
N LYS A 329 -0.63 49.62 -3.29
CA LYS A 329 -1.67 50.49 -2.73
C LYS A 329 -2.79 49.72 -2.02
N ARG A 330 -3.21 48.57 -2.58
CA ARG A 330 -4.21 47.71 -1.93
C ARG A 330 -3.65 47.02 -0.69
N LEU A 331 -2.41 46.54 -0.76
CA LEU A 331 -1.72 45.93 0.36
C LEU A 331 -1.55 46.94 1.50
N ASP A 332 -1.15 48.18 1.22
CA ASP A 332 -1.01 49.25 2.21
C ASP A 332 -2.35 49.59 2.89
N SER A 333 -3.46 49.62 2.13
CA SER A 333 -4.81 49.78 2.70
C SER A 333 -5.14 48.63 3.63
N TRP A 334 -4.97 47.39 3.16
CA TRP A 334 -5.19 46.18 3.97
C TRP A 334 -4.32 46.17 5.23
N ARG A 335 -3.04 46.56 5.15
CA ARG A 335 -2.12 46.69 6.28
C ARG A 335 -2.64 47.67 7.33
N GLY A 336 -3.20 48.80 6.90
CA GLY A 336 -3.82 49.79 7.79
C GLY A 336 -5.10 49.28 8.46
N GLU A 337 -5.91 48.50 7.74
CA GLU A 337 -7.19 47.95 8.20
C GLU A 337 -7.04 46.67 9.06
N ARG A 338 -5.94 45.94 8.89
CA ARG A 338 -5.66 44.64 9.52
C ARG A 338 -4.21 44.56 10.07
N PRO A 339 -3.81 45.44 11.00
CA PRO A 339 -2.41 45.56 11.43
C PRO A 339 -1.85 44.29 12.10
N GLU A 340 -2.68 43.49 12.77
CA GLU A 340 -2.22 42.23 13.37
C GLU A 340 -1.92 41.16 12.32
N ARG A 341 -2.78 41.00 11.31
CA ARG A 341 -2.53 40.10 10.18
C ARG A 341 -1.40 40.59 9.29
N ALA A 342 -1.19 41.90 9.18
CA ALA A 342 -0.01 42.47 8.52
C ALA A 342 1.30 42.05 9.20
N ARG A 343 1.36 42.11 10.55
CA ARG A 343 2.54 41.61 11.29
C ARG A 343 2.73 40.11 11.11
N LEU A 344 1.65 39.34 11.08
CA LEU A 344 1.70 37.91 10.79
C LEU A 344 2.27 37.66 9.38
N PHE A 345 1.75 38.37 8.38
CA PHE A 345 2.23 38.30 7.00
C PHE A 345 3.71 38.65 6.90
N ASP A 346 4.16 39.75 7.50
CA ASP A 346 5.57 40.16 7.48
C ASP A 346 6.48 39.11 8.12
N ARG A 347 6.05 38.53 9.24
CA ARG A 347 6.80 37.49 9.95
C ARG A 347 6.89 36.20 9.12
N VAL A 348 5.78 35.74 8.55
CA VAL A 348 5.73 34.55 7.70
C VAL A 348 6.55 34.76 6.44
N LEU A 349 6.40 35.91 5.76
CA LEU A 349 7.17 36.27 4.58
C LEU A 349 8.68 36.31 4.88
N ALA A 350 9.08 36.78 6.06
CA ALA A 350 10.48 36.75 6.51
C ALA A 350 10.98 35.36 6.95
N GLY A 351 10.15 34.32 6.91
CA GLY A 351 10.49 32.96 7.35
C GLY A 351 10.69 32.81 8.86
N GLN A 352 10.24 33.78 9.66
CA GLN A 352 10.48 33.85 11.10
C GLN A 352 9.41 33.11 11.90
N LEU A 353 9.81 32.41 12.97
CA LEU A 353 8.88 31.79 13.91
C LEU A 353 8.36 32.81 14.94
N PRO A 354 7.18 32.58 15.57
CA PRO A 354 6.69 33.41 16.66
C PRO A 354 7.65 33.42 17.86
N GLU A 355 7.79 34.53 18.58
CA GLU A 355 8.56 34.54 19.83
C GLU A 355 7.94 33.59 20.87
N GLY A 356 8.77 32.86 21.63
CA GLY A 356 8.31 31.95 22.68
C GLY A 356 7.70 30.62 22.20
N TRP A 357 7.68 30.33 20.90
CA TRP A 357 7.10 29.08 20.36
C TRP A 357 7.71 27.81 20.98
N GLU A 358 9.00 27.86 21.37
CA GLU A 358 9.73 26.74 21.97
C GLU A 358 9.21 26.36 23.35
N ASP A 359 8.61 27.30 24.09
CA ASP A 359 8.04 27.08 25.42
C ASP A 359 6.81 26.16 25.38
N HIS A 360 6.24 25.94 24.20
CA HIS A 360 5.11 25.06 23.95
C HIS A 360 5.52 23.62 23.61
N LEU A 361 6.81 23.35 23.39
CA LEU A 361 7.27 22.00 23.08
C LEU A 361 7.06 21.07 24.29
N PRO A 362 6.43 19.90 24.11
CA PRO A 362 6.23 18.96 25.21
C PRO A 362 7.57 18.37 25.67
N VAL A 363 7.71 18.23 26.99
CA VAL A 363 8.75 17.41 27.63
C VAL A 363 8.11 16.15 28.16
N PHE A 364 8.72 15.01 27.86
CA PHE A 364 8.22 13.69 28.22
C PHE A 364 8.97 13.12 29.42
N GLU A 365 8.24 12.44 30.29
CA GLU A 365 8.77 11.82 31.51
C GLU A 365 9.71 10.65 31.18
N GLU A 366 10.91 10.66 31.78
CA GLU A 366 11.91 9.61 31.64
C GLU A 366 11.39 8.24 32.11
N GLY A 367 11.81 7.17 31.44
CA GLY A 367 11.42 5.78 31.73
C GLY A 367 10.04 5.38 31.21
N LYS A 368 9.17 6.34 30.84
CA LYS A 368 7.86 6.02 30.27
C LYS A 368 7.97 5.57 28.82
N ALA A 369 7.35 4.45 28.47
CA ALA A 369 7.26 3.99 27.09
C ALA A 369 6.26 4.84 26.29
N VAL A 370 6.72 5.47 25.21
CA VAL A 370 5.91 6.31 24.30
C VAL A 370 6.32 6.02 22.87
N ALA A 371 5.36 5.80 21.96
CA ALA A 371 5.68 5.64 20.54
C ALA A 371 6.08 7.00 19.95
N THR A 372 7.11 7.07 19.11
CA THR A 372 7.58 8.36 18.59
C THR A 372 6.55 9.00 17.64
N ARG A 373 5.67 8.22 17.00
CA ARG A 373 4.49 8.77 16.29
C ARG A 373 3.54 9.53 17.22
N ALA A 374 3.30 9.02 18.42
CA ALA A 374 2.41 9.66 19.39
C ALA A 374 3.06 10.91 20.01
N ALA A 375 4.38 10.88 20.21
CA ALA A 375 5.15 12.06 20.59
C ALA A 375 5.06 13.15 19.52
N SER A 376 5.24 12.79 18.24
CA SER A 376 5.08 13.70 17.10
C SER A 376 3.70 14.35 17.05
N GLY A 377 2.63 13.57 17.25
CA GLY A 377 1.27 14.13 17.30
C GLY A 377 1.05 15.12 18.44
N LYS A 378 1.64 14.88 19.61
CA LYS A 378 1.59 15.84 20.73
C LYS A 378 2.38 17.12 20.44
N VAL A 379 3.50 17.03 19.73
CA VAL A 379 4.25 18.22 19.28
C VAL A 379 3.40 19.04 18.31
N LEU A 380 2.80 18.39 17.31
CA LEU A 380 1.90 19.06 16.36
C LEU A 380 0.73 19.76 17.06
N GLN A 381 0.07 19.09 18.00
CA GLN A 381 -1.04 19.65 18.78
C GLN A 381 -0.60 20.82 19.67
N ALA A 382 0.60 20.77 20.24
CA ALA A 382 1.11 21.84 21.09
C ALA A 382 1.57 23.07 20.30
N LEU A 383 2.17 22.86 19.12
CA LEU A 383 2.64 23.94 18.24
C LEU A 383 1.52 24.54 17.39
N GLY A 384 0.47 23.77 17.10
CA GLY A 384 -0.68 24.21 16.31
C GLY A 384 -1.18 25.60 16.73
N PRO A 385 -1.63 25.79 17.98
CA PRO A 385 -2.18 27.06 18.45
C PRO A 385 -1.25 28.28 18.35
N VAL A 386 0.08 28.08 18.30
CA VAL A 386 1.06 29.18 18.37
C VAL A 386 1.81 29.43 17.06
N VAL A 387 1.95 28.43 16.18
CA VAL A 387 2.57 28.55 14.86
C VAL A 387 1.48 28.43 13.78
N PRO A 388 0.76 29.52 13.44
CA PRO A 388 -0.37 29.47 12.51
C PRO A 388 0.03 29.08 11.08
N GLU A 389 1.26 29.35 10.67
CA GLU A 389 1.77 28.94 9.37
C GLU A 389 2.12 27.44 9.27
N LEU A 390 2.03 26.65 10.36
CA LEU A 390 2.22 25.20 10.35
C LEU A 390 0.90 24.48 9.96
N TRP A 391 0.89 23.71 8.89
CA TRP A 391 -0.32 23.01 8.44
C TRP A 391 0.04 21.78 7.61
N GLY A 392 -0.91 20.89 7.40
CA GLY A 392 -0.60 19.62 6.76
C GLY A 392 -1.56 18.52 7.16
N GLY A 393 -1.19 17.28 6.89
CA GLY A 393 -2.05 16.16 7.23
C GLY A 393 -1.48 14.82 6.83
N SER A 394 -2.30 13.98 6.19
CA SER A 394 -1.91 12.61 5.88
C SER A 394 -2.61 12.05 4.65
N ALA A 395 -1.93 11.11 4.00
CA ALA A 395 -2.49 10.26 2.97
C ALA A 395 -3.39 9.18 3.60
N ASP A 396 -4.60 9.57 4.03
CA ASP A 396 -5.65 8.72 4.62
C ASP A 396 -5.28 8.00 5.95
N LEU A 397 -4.11 8.30 6.52
CA LEU A 397 -3.56 7.62 7.68
C LEU A 397 -3.47 8.54 8.90
N ALA A 398 -4.29 9.59 9.00
CA ALA A 398 -4.14 10.64 10.02
C ALA A 398 -4.15 10.10 11.47
N GLY A 399 -5.04 9.15 11.77
CA GLY A 399 -5.07 8.47 13.08
C GLY A 399 -3.85 7.60 13.33
N SER A 400 -3.38 6.88 12.31
CA SER A 400 -2.21 6.00 12.41
C SER A 400 -0.89 6.77 12.47
N ASN A 401 -0.78 7.88 11.75
CA ASN A 401 0.40 8.75 11.76
C ASN A 401 0.42 9.74 12.92
N ASN A 402 -0.73 10.00 13.55
CA ASN A 402 -0.94 11.05 14.57
C ASN A 402 -0.61 12.45 14.03
N THR A 403 -1.13 12.78 12.84
CA THR A 403 -0.80 14.02 12.13
C THR A 403 -1.85 15.12 12.23
N THR A 404 -3.02 14.86 12.84
CA THR A 404 -4.06 15.87 13.02
C THR A 404 -3.61 16.93 14.05
N ILE A 405 -3.35 18.16 13.60
CA ILE A 405 -3.05 19.32 14.46
C ILE A 405 -4.27 19.72 15.29
N ASP A 406 -5.42 19.80 14.63
CA ASP A 406 -6.70 20.21 15.22
C ASP A 406 -7.83 19.44 14.53
N LYS A 407 -8.61 18.72 15.33
CA LYS A 407 -9.74 17.89 14.86
C LYS A 407 -10.92 18.71 14.34
N THR A 408 -10.95 20.00 14.64
CA THR A 408 -12.04 20.93 14.27
C THR A 408 -11.70 21.81 13.08
N SER A 409 -10.53 21.63 12.47
CA SER A 409 -9.99 22.51 11.44
C SER A 409 -9.53 21.70 10.22
N SER A 410 -10.46 21.14 9.44
CA SER A 410 -10.15 20.41 8.21
C SER A 410 -10.17 21.32 6.99
N PHE A 411 -9.08 21.34 6.21
CA PHE A 411 -8.97 22.09 4.95
C PHE A 411 -9.86 21.48 3.87
N LEU A 412 -11.09 21.96 3.78
CA LEU A 412 -12.14 21.42 2.92
C LEU A 412 -12.94 22.56 2.28
N PRO A 413 -13.48 22.36 1.06
CA PRO A 413 -14.20 23.42 0.38
C PRO A 413 -15.46 23.84 1.14
N ARG A 414 -15.86 25.11 0.96
CA ARG A 414 -17.13 25.62 1.49
C ARG A 414 -18.30 24.76 1.00
N GLY A 415 -19.18 24.37 1.92
CA GLY A 415 -20.34 23.54 1.63
C GLY A 415 -20.07 22.04 1.62
N ASN A 416 -18.87 21.60 2.02
CA ASN A 416 -18.62 20.19 2.37
C ASN A 416 -19.52 19.78 3.56
N PRO A 417 -20.10 18.56 3.57
CA PRO A 417 -21.04 18.13 4.58
C PRO A 417 -20.42 17.85 5.97
N LEU A 418 -19.10 17.74 6.07
CA LEU A 418 -18.43 17.46 7.33
C LEU A 418 -18.47 18.68 8.27
N PRO A 419 -18.79 18.52 9.57
CA PRO A 419 -18.93 19.63 10.50
C PRO A 419 -17.61 20.39 10.76
N GLU A 420 -16.47 19.73 10.60
CA GLU A 420 -15.12 20.28 10.74
C GLU A 420 -14.58 20.95 9.46
N ALA A 421 -15.39 21.03 8.40
CA ALA A 421 -14.97 21.59 7.12
C ALA A 421 -14.81 23.12 7.18
N ASP A 422 -13.59 23.57 6.90
CA ASP A 422 -13.22 24.98 6.80
C ASP A 422 -12.36 25.19 5.54
N PRO A 423 -12.73 26.11 4.61
CA PRO A 423 -11.87 26.45 3.46
C PRO A 423 -10.47 26.96 3.86
N TYR A 424 -10.29 27.37 5.11
CA TYR A 424 -9.04 27.82 5.71
C TYR A 424 -8.53 26.89 6.81
N GLY A 425 -9.09 25.67 6.90
CA GLY A 425 -8.67 24.68 7.88
C GLY A 425 -7.20 24.24 7.72
N ARG A 426 -6.66 23.56 8.73
CA ARG A 426 -5.22 23.21 8.81
C ARG A 426 -4.91 21.75 8.54
N THR A 427 -5.89 20.88 8.75
CA THR A 427 -5.76 19.44 8.52
C THR A 427 -6.10 19.13 7.06
N VAL A 428 -5.08 18.78 6.27
CA VAL A 428 -5.25 18.40 4.87
C VAL A 428 -5.52 16.90 4.77
N HIS A 429 -6.60 16.54 4.08
CA HIS A 429 -6.96 15.16 3.78
C HIS A 429 -6.54 14.84 2.35
N PHE A 430 -5.33 14.29 2.17
CA PHE A 430 -4.80 14.00 0.85
C PHE A 430 -5.48 12.77 0.20
N GLY A 431 -6.08 11.89 1.00
CA GLY A 431 -6.54 10.56 0.56
C GLY A 431 -5.37 9.62 0.29
N ILE A 432 -5.62 8.43 -0.27
CA ILE A 432 -4.58 7.43 -0.55
C ILE A 432 -3.78 7.85 -1.81
N ARG A 433 -2.93 8.86 -1.64
CA ARG A 433 -2.28 9.60 -2.74
C ARG A 433 -0.90 10.14 -2.32
N GLU A 434 0.01 9.26 -1.90
CA GLU A 434 1.32 9.66 -1.36
C GLU A 434 2.15 10.49 -2.36
N PHE A 435 2.10 10.14 -3.64
CA PHE A 435 2.92 10.80 -4.65
C PHE A 435 2.44 12.24 -4.88
N SER A 436 1.14 12.44 -5.14
CA SER A 436 0.61 13.80 -5.27
C SER A 436 0.72 14.59 -3.97
N MET A 437 0.51 13.98 -2.79
CA MET A 437 0.74 14.64 -1.49
C MET A 437 2.15 15.28 -1.43
N ALA A 438 3.20 14.54 -1.77
CA ALA A 438 4.56 15.10 -1.75
C ALA A 438 4.77 16.22 -2.78
N ALA A 439 4.21 16.09 -3.98
CA ALA A 439 4.34 17.11 -5.02
C ALA A 439 3.51 18.37 -4.70
N GLU A 440 2.31 18.22 -4.15
CA GLU A 440 1.49 19.32 -3.64
C GLU A 440 2.18 20.03 -2.48
N MET A 441 2.82 19.29 -1.56
CA MET A 441 3.66 19.89 -0.51
C MET A 441 4.81 20.72 -1.10
N ASN A 442 5.43 20.29 -2.20
CA ASN A 442 6.43 21.09 -2.90
C ASN A 442 5.82 22.37 -3.46
N GLY A 443 4.65 22.28 -4.09
CA GLY A 443 3.89 23.44 -4.55
C GLY A 443 3.56 24.43 -3.43
N ILE A 444 3.18 23.91 -2.26
CA ILE A 444 2.90 24.74 -1.08
C ILE A 444 4.16 25.48 -0.61
N ALA A 445 5.29 24.79 -0.52
CA ALA A 445 6.56 25.38 -0.08
C ALA A 445 7.14 26.37 -1.11
N LEU A 446 6.82 26.22 -2.39
CA LEU A 446 7.22 27.14 -3.46
C LEU A 446 6.33 28.39 -3.55
N HIS A 447 5.07 28.28 -3.15
CA HIS A 447 4.11 29.38 -3.25
C HIS A 447 4.45 30.53 -2.29
N GLY A 448 4.76 30.19 -1.05
CA GLY A 448 5.01 31.12 0.05
C GLY A 448 5.67 30.43 1.23
N ASN A 449 5.86 31.15 2.34
CA ASN A 449 6.67 30.69 3.48
C ASN A 449 5.85 29.99 4.58
N THR A 450 4.76 29.32 4.21
CA THR A 450 4.05 28.43 5.13
C THR A 450 4.82 27.13 5.34
N ARG A 451 4.55 26.43 6.45
CA ARG A 451 5.31 25.27 6.91
C ARG A 451 4.44 24.02 6.77
N VAL A 452 4.68 23.26 5.71
CA VAL A 452 3.85 22.11 5.36
C VAL A 452 4.44 20.78 5.82
N TYR A 453 3.58 19.89 6.32
CA TYR A 453 3.92 18.49 6.56
C TYR A 453 2.89 17.51 5.96
N GLY A 454 3.32 16.28 5.71
CA GLY A 454 2.46 15.21 5.19
C GLY A 454 2.89 13.84 5.71
N GLY A 455 1.93 13.05 6.19
CA GLY A 455 2.18 11.75 6.79
C GLY A 455 1.69 10.55 5.99
N THR A 456 2.48 9.48 6.00
CA THR A 456 2.10 8.13 5.57
C THR A 456 2.97 7.11 6.34
N PHE A 457 2.89 5.82 6.02
CA PHE A 457 3.84 4.83 6.54
C PHE A 457 5.18 4.93 5.83
N LEU A 458 6.29 4.67 6.53
CA LEU A 458 7.63 4.75 5.94
C LEU A 458 7.79 3.81 4.74
N VAL A 459 7.12 2.67 4.75
CA VAL A 459 7.13 1.72 3.62
C VAL A 459 6.55 2.34 2.34
N PHE A 460 5.54 3.22 2.47
CA PHE A 460 4.93 3.91 1.34
C PHE A 460 5.68 5.17 0.92
N SER A 461 6.81 5.49 1.56
CA SER A 461 7.73 6.51 1.03
C SER A 461 8.22 6.19 -0.39
N ASP A 462 8.18 4.91 -0.79
CA ASP A 462 8.46 4.45 -2.15
C ASP A 462 7.48 5.02 -3.18
N TYR A 463 6.19 5.15 -2.85
CA TYR A 463 5.18 5.72 -3.76
C TYR A 463 5.47 7.20 -4.07
N MET A 464 6.01 7.93 -3.11
CA MET A 464 6.27 9.38 -3.21
C MET A 464 7.74 9.74 -3.51
N ARG A 465 8.60 8.74 -3.70
CA ARG A 465 10.06 8.90 -3.72
C ARG A 465 10.55 9.92 -4.75
N ASN A 466 9.92 9.96 -5.93
CA ASN A 466 10.30 10.89 -6.99
C ASN A 466 9.99 12.34 -6.63
N ALA A 467 8.88 12.61 -5.93
CA ALA A 467 8.58 13.96 -5.43
C ALA A 467 9.52 14.35 -4.28
N VAL A 468 9.85 13.42 -3.37
CA VAL A 468 10.85 13.64 -2.30
C VAL A 468 12.21 14.04 -2.89
N ARG A 469 12.65 13.36 -3.95
CA ARG A 469 13.87 13.73 -4.69
C ARG A 469 13.77 15.15 -5.24
N MET A 470 12.62 15.56 -5.78
CA MET A 470 12.44 16.90 -6.31
C MET A 470 12.46 17.98 -5.23
N SER A 471 11.91 17.70 -4.04
CA SER A 471 12.03 18.57 -2.86
C SER A 471 13.48 18.76 -2.47
N ALA A 472 14.28 17.69 -2.49
CA ALA A 472 15.69 17.74 -2.15
C ALA A 472 16.49 18.50 -3.21
N LEU A 473 16.21 18.29 -4.50
CA LEU A 473 16.83 19.05 -5.59
C LEU A 473 16.56 20.56 -5.48
N MET A 474 15.32 20.92 -5.12
CA MET A 474 14.89 22.31 -4.95
C MET A 474 15.20 22.90 -3.56
N GLN A 475 15.75 22.10 -2.64
CA GLN A 475 16.00 22.48 -1.23
C GLN A 475 14.74 22.99 -0.50
N LEU A 476 13.57 22.39 -0.76
CA LEU A 476 12.30 22.83 -0.18
C LEU A 476 12.14 22.37 1.26
N PRO A 477 11.73 23.23 2.20
CA PRO A 477 11.62 22.92 3.62
C PRO A 477 10.31 22.17 3.98
N VAL A 478 10.01 21.11 3.24
CA VAL A 478 8.85 20.23 3.48
C VAL A 478 9.18 19.17 4.54
N THR A 479 8.19 18.79 5.36
CA THR A 479 8.38 17.76 6.40
C THR A 479 7.52 16.51 6.15
N TYR A 480 8.16 15.36 5.95
CA TYR A 480 7.48 14.08 5.81
C TYR A 480 7.39 13.37 7.16
N VAL A 481 6.20 12.96 7.56
CA VAL A 481 5.93 12.23 8.81
C VAL A 481 5.72 10.75 8.47
N TRP A 482 6.81 10.00 8.42
CA TRP A 482 6.82 8.59 8.04
C TRP A 482 6.80 7.67 9.26
N THR A 483 5.62 7.17 9.61
CA THR A 483 5.46 6.30 10.79
C THR A 483 5.59 4.83 10.45
N HIS A 484 5.53 3.93 11.45
CA HIS A 484 5.65 2.48 11.25
C HIS A 484 6.98 2.13 10.57
N ASP A 485 8.07 2.60 11.18
CA ASP A 485 9.40 2.73 10.59
C ASP A 485 10.21 1.44 10.42
N SER A 486 9.73 0.29 10.91
CA SER A 486 10.48 -0.97 10.89
C SER A 486 9.57 -2.20 11.06
N VAL A 487 10.16 -3.39 11.18
CA VAL A 487 9.48 -4.61 11.64
C VAL A 487 8.76 -4.46 12.98
N GLY A 488 9.09 -3.43 13.77
CA GLY A 488 8.34 -3.07 14.98
C GLY A 488 6.87 -2.73 14.75
N LEU A 489 6.43 -2.58 13.49
CA LEU A 489 5.01 -2.50 13.18
C LEU A 489 4.26 -3.82 13.41
N GLY A 490 4.91 -4.97 13.35
CA GLY A 490 4.30 -6.26 13.65
C GLY A 490 3.39 -6.81 12.55
N GLU A 491 2.12 -7.01 12.87
CA GLU A 491 1.24 -8.00 12.27
C GLU A 491 0.90 -7.76 10.80
N ASP A 492 0.96 -6.52 10.29
CA ASP A 492 0.68 -6.24 8.87
C ASP A 492 1.70 -6.90 7.93
N GLY A 493 2.87 -7.28 8.47
CA GLY A 493 3.80 -8.17 7.79
C GLY A 493 4.66 -7.50 6.71
N PRO A 494 5.36 -8.30 5.89
CA PRO A 494 6.52 -7.85 5.12
C PRO A 494 6.21 -6.82 4.03
N THR A 495 4.96 -6.69 3.59
CA THR A 495 4.57 -5.66 2.62
C THR A 495 4.49 -4.26 3.24
N HIS A 496 4.38 -4.18 4.57
CA HIS A 496 4.26 -2.92 5.30
C HIS A 496 5.53 -2.58 6.09
N GLN A 497 6.46 -3.52 6.22
CA GLN A 497 7.64 -3.42 7.08
C GLN A 497 8.82 -2.81 6.31
N PRO A 498 9.27 -1.59 6.64
CA PRO A 498 10.43 -1.01 6.01
C PRO A 498 11.69 -1.83 6.31
N VAL A 499 12.51 -2.08 5.28
CA VAL A 499 13.81 -2.78 5.39
C VAL A 499 14.94 -1.94 4.80
N GLU A 500 14.86 -1.66 3.50
CA GLU A 500 15.79 -0.85 2.71
C GLU A 500 15.55 0.66 2.79
N HIS A 501 14.39 1.07 3.30
CA HIS A 501 13.83 2.39 3.04
C HIS A 501 14.70 3.51 3.64
N LEU A 502 15.20 3.34 4.88
CA LEU A 502 16.12 4.30 5.50
C LEU A 502 17.40 4.47 4.67
N ALA A 503 17.99 3.36 4.20
CA ALA A 503 19.19 3.42 3.36
C ALA A 503 18.91 4.07 2.00
N SER A 504 17.77 3.72 1.40
CA SER A 504 17.29 4.26 0.13
C SER A 504 17.04 5.77 0.22
N LEU A 505 16.46 6.26 1.31
CA LEU A 505 16.18 7.68 1.54
C LEU A 505 17.43 8.48 1.88
N ARG A 506 18.31 7.98 2.78
CA ARG A 506 19.61 8.61 3.09
C ARG A 506 20.53 8.76 1.87
N ALA A 507 20.32 7.94 0.84
CA ALA A 507 21.05 8.05 -0.42
C ALA A 507 20.63 9.26 -1.28
N ILE A 508 19.51 9.92 -1.00
CA ILE A 508 19.03 11.10 -1.73
C ILE A 508 19.81 12.34 -1.24
N PRO A 509 20.62 12.98 -2.09
CA PRO A 509 21.36 14.18 -1.69
C PRO A 509 20.42 15.33 -1.31
N GLY A 510 20.68 15.99 -0.18
CA GLY A 510 19.88 17.11 0.29
C GLY A 510 18.62 16.73 1.09
N LEU A 511 18.33 15.43 1.29
CA LEU A 511 17.28 14.97 2.18
C LEU A 511 17.84 14.64 3.56
N ASN A 512 17.27 15.24 4.62
CA ASN A 512 17.60 14.88 5.99
C ASN A 512 16.67 13.78 6.51
N VAL A 513 17.22 12.63 6.89
CA VAL A 513 16.43 11.52 7.48
C VAL A 513 16.65 11.54 9.00
N VAL A 514 15.56 11.75 9.74
CA VAL A 514 15.59 11.91 11.19
C VAL A 514 14.76 10.80 11.84
N ARG A 515 15.43 9.90 12.57
CA ARG A 515 14.84 8.73 13.23
C ARG A 515 15.04 8.82 14.75
N PRO A 516 14.19 9.60 15.45
CA PRO A 516 14.35 9.85 16.89
C PRO A 516 14.22 8.57 17.71
N ALA A 517 15.09 8.44 18.71
CA ALA A 517 15.15 7.29 19.61
C ALA A 517 13.94 7.17 20.53
N ASP A 518 13.36 8.31 20.90
CA ASP A 518 12.32 8.41 21.91
C ASP A 518 11.44 9.66 21.74
N ALA A 519 10.57 9.90 22.72
CA ALA A 519 9.65 11.03 22.71
C ALA A 519 10.34 12.40 22.84
N ASN A 520 11.40 12.52 23.63
CA ASN A 520 12.11 13.79 23.83
C ASN A 520 12.97 14.16 22.61
N GLU A 521 13.66 13.19 21.99
CA GLU A 521 14.32 13.39 20.70
C GLU A 521 13.32 13.78 19.61
N THR A 522 12.10 13.24 19.64
CA THR A 522 11.05 13.62 18.68
C THR A 522 10.67 15.10 18.80
N ALA A 523 10.53 15.62 20.03
CA ALA A 523 10.25 17.04 20.26
C ALA A 523 11.41 17.94 19.80
N ILE A 524 12.65 17.54 20.08
CA ILE A 524 13.86 18.27 19.66
C ILE A 524 14.02 18.24 18.15
N ALA A 525 13.72 17.11 17.49
CA ALA A 525 13.78 16.97 16.04
C ALA A 525 12.81 17.92 15.34
N TRP A 526 11.54 17.96 15.76
CA TRP A 526 10.57 18.93 15.25
C TRP A 526 11.03 20.37 15.45
N ALA A 527 11.58 20.67 16.62
CA ALA A 527 12.06 22.02 16.91
C ALA A 527 13.20 22.43 15.96
N GLU A 528 14.16 21.52 15.73
CA GLU A 528 15.27 21.76 14.82
C GLU A 528 14.81 21.90 13.37
N ILE A 529 13.88 21.06 12.91
CA ILE A 529 13.28 21.16 11.57
C ILE A 529 12.66 22.56 11.36
N LEU A 530 11.92 23.07 12.34
CA LEU A 530 11.31 24.39 12.26
C LEU A 530 12.36 25.51 12.23
N ARG A 531 13.44 25.43 13.02
CA ARG A 531 14.54 26.41 12.96
C ARG A 531 15.28 26.38 11.62
N ARG A 532 15.49 25.19 11.07
CA ARG A 532 16.20 24.99 9.79
C ARG A 532 15.45 25.58 8.61
N HIS A 533 14.12 25.58 8.61
CA HIS A 533 13.31 26.16 7.53
C HIS A 533 13.78 27.55 7.05
N GLY A 534 14.13 28.46 7.97
CA GLY A 534 14.55 29.83 7.62
C GLY A 534 16.06 30.03 7.49
N THR A 535 16.88 29.04 7.87
CA THR A 535 18.34 29.19 8.00
C THR A 535 19.13 28.23 7.11
N ARG A 536 18.60 27.02 6.90
CA ARG A 536 19.14 25.94 6.06
C ARG A 536 17.97 25.11 5.51
N PRO A 537 17.18 25.68 4.57
CA PRO A 537 16.02 25.00 4.03
C PRO A 537 16.43 23.70 3.32
N ALA A 538 15.72 22.63 3.65
CA ALA A 538 15.90 21.29 3.09
C ALA A 538 14.67 20.43 3.46
N PRO A 539 14.33 19.39 2.69
CA PRO A 539 13.30 18.45 3.10
C PRO A 539 13.77 17.59 4.26
N HIS A 540 12.85 17.26 5.17
CA HIS A 540 13.10 16.42 6.33
C HIS A 540 12.12 15.25 6.36
N GLY A 541 12.61 14.04 6.57
CA GLY A 541 11.81 12.84 6.79
C GLY A 541 11.93 12.33 8.21
N LEU A 542 10.84 12.36 8.97
CA LEU A 542 10.74 11.82 10.32
C LEU A 542 10.33 10.34 10.24
N ALA A 543 11.25 9.43 10.54
CA ALA A 543 10.98 7.99 10.66
C ALA A 543 10.56 7.66 12.11
N LEU A 544 9.29 7.30 12.31
CA LEU A 544 8.66 7.21 13.63
C LEU A 544 8.05 5.82 13.90
N THR A 545 8.15 5.35 15.13
CA THR A 545 7.75 4.00 15.54
C THR A 545 6.23 3.85 15.64
N ARG A 546 5.72 2.62 15.41
CA ARG A 546 4.34 2.23 15.78
C ARG A 546 4.26 1.98 17.29
N GLN A 547 5.22 1.19 17.76
CA GLN A 547 5.39 0.65 19.10
C GLN A 547 5.97 1.67 20.08
N GLY A 548 5.69 1.48 21.37
CA GLY A 548 6.27 2.29 22.43
C GLY A 548 7.77 2.01 22.61
N VAL A 549 8.54 3.07 22.83
CA VAL A 549 9.97 3.01 23.16
C VAL A 549 10.25 3.76 24.46
N PRO A 550 11.24 3.37 25.27
CA PRO A 550 11.57 4.07 26.52
C PRO A 550 11.96 5.53 26.27
N THR A 551 11.50 6.43 27.13
CA THR A 551 11.88 7.85 27.10
C THR A 551 13.15 8.08 27.92
N TYR A 552 14.10 8.82 27.38
CA TYR A 552 15.32 9.30 28.03
C TYR A 552 15.20 10.78 28.40
N ALA A 553 16.10 11.28 29.25
CA ALA A 553 16.19 12.70 29.54
C ALA A 553 16.44 13.52 28.25
N PRO A 554 15.81 14.69 28.08
CA PRO A 554 15.98 15.50 26.88
C PRO A 554 17.43 15.94 26.71
N ASN A 555 18.00 15.68 25.53
CA ASN A 555 19.36 16.09 25.19
C ASN A 555 19.37 16.92 23.90
N ALA A 556 19.68 18.22 24.03
CA ALA A 556 19.69 19.16 22.91
C ALA A 556 20.70 18.78 21.80
N ASP A 557 21.70 17.96 22.09
CA ASP A 557 22.66 17.47 21.09
C ASP A 557 22.04 16.50 20.07
N ALA A 558 20.81 16.03 20.27
CA ALA A 558 20.04 15.34 19.22
C ALA A 558 19.90 16.19 17.94
N ALA A 559 19.83 17.53 18.07
CA ALA A 559 19.82 18.46 16.94
C ALA A 559 21.16 18.52 16.17
N LYS A 560 22.24 17.97 16.74
CA LYS A 560 23.54 17.80 16.06
C LYS A 560 23.61 16.50 15.26
N GLY A 561 22.52 15.73 15.18
CA GLY A 561 22.39 14.50 14.40
C GLY A 561 22.94 13.25 15.06
N GLY A 562 23.97 13.38 15.90
CA GLY A 562 24.50 12.29 16.70
C GLY A 562 25.27 12.77 17.91
N TYR A 563 25.12 12.07 19.03
CA TYR A 563 25.69 12.47 20.33
C TYR A 563 25.90 11.27 21.25
N VAL A 564 26.72 11.44 22.28
CA VAL A 564 26.93 10.42 23.31
C VAL A 564 25.74 10.43 24.25
N LEU A 565 24.93 9.36 24.22
CA LEU A 565 23.80 9.19 25.14
C LEU A 565 24.31 8.65 26.49
N GLU A 566 25.14 7.61 26.44
CA GLU A 566 25.75 7.00 27.62
C GLU A 566 27.26 6.87 27.40
N GLU A 567 28.05 7.39 28.34
CA GLU A 567 29.51 7.34 28.27
C GLU A 567 30.07 6.03 28.84
N SER A 568 31.23 5.61 28.34
CA SER A 568 31.98 4.45 28.83
C SER A 568 32.51 4.65 30.26
N SER A 569 32.65 3.56 31.03
CA SER A 569 33.32 3.59 32.34
C SER A 569 34.83 3.90 32.27
N LYS A 570 35.42 3.85 31.07
CA LYS A 570 36.82 4.17 30.77
C LYS A 570 36.93 5.46 29.97
N ASP A 571 38.01 6.22 30.20
CA ASP A 571 38.34 7.47 29.48
C ASP A 571 38.41 7.29 27.95
N THR A 572 38.86 6.12 27.49
CA THR A 572 38.77 5.71 26.08
C THR A 572 37.88 4.46 26.03
N PRO A 573 36.73 4.49 25.33
CA PRO A 573 35.87 3.32 25.23
C PRO A 573 36.60 2.19 24.50
N ASP A 574 36.41 0.97 24.98
CA ASP A 574 36.84 -0.23 24.27
C ASP A 574 35.98 -0.46 23.02
N VAL A 575 34.70 -0.09 23.08
CA VAL A 575 33.72 -0.22 21.98
C VAL A 575 32.69 0.91 21.99
N VAL A 576 32.26 1.33 20.79
CA VAL A 576 31.15 2.28 20.60
C VAL A 576 29.96 1.58 19.95
N LEU A 577 28.79 1.65 20.58
CA LEU A 577 27.51 1.23 20.02
C LEU A 577 26.83 2.46 19.42
N ILE A 578 26.50 2.40 18.13
CA ILE A 578 25.84 3.47 17.38
C ILE A 578 24.44 2.96 17.02
N ALA A 579 23.39 3.64 17.47
CA ALA A 579 22.03 3.19 17.22
C ALA A 579 21.12 4.36 16.84
N THR A 580 19.98 4.05 16.21
CA THR A 580 18.96 5.01 15.81
C THR A 580 17.58 4.49 16.22
N GLY A 581 16.61 5.40 16.39
CA GLY A 581 15.22 5.02 16.61
C GLY A 581 15.03 3.99 17.74
N SER A 582 14.18 3.02 17.46
CA SER A 582 13.84 1.94 18.39
C SER A 582 15.03 1.09 18.82
N GLU A 583 16.19 1.13 18.17
CA GLU A 583 17.31 0.26 18.53
C GLU A 583 18.23 0.88 19.61
N VAL A 584 18.05 2.16 19.96
CA VAL A 584 18.86 2.84 20.98
C VAL A 584 18.72 2.17 22.35
N HIS A 585 17.51 1.78 22.74
CA HIS A 585 17.32 1.10 24.03
C HIS A 585 17.98 -0.28 24.09
N LEU A 586 18.11 -0.97 22.95
CA LEU A 586 18.85 -2.23 22.86
C LEU A 586 20.35 -1.98 23.07
N ALA A 587 20.90 -0.89 22.52
CA ALA A 587 22.29 -0.49 22.73
C ALA A 587 22.57 -0.09 24.19
N VAL A 588 21.64 0.61 24.85
CA VAL A 588 21.75 0.94 26.28
C VAL A 588 21.77 -0.32 27.15
N ALA A 589 20.83 -1.25 26.94
CA ALA A 589 20.80 -2.52 27.67
C ALA A 589 22.04 -3.40 27.40
N ALA A 590 22.54 -3.42 26.15
CA ALA A 590 23.77 -4.12 25.81
C ALA A 590 25.00 -3.51 26.51
N ARG A 591 25.06 -2.17 26.63
CA ARG A 591 26.11 -1.48 27.38
C ARG A 591 26.14 -1.92 28.83
N GLU A 592 24.99 -2.00 29.51
CA GLU A 592 24.95 -2.43 30.93
C GLU A 592 25.62 -3.80 31.13
N THR A 593 25.35 -4.74 30.22
CA THR A 593 25.97 -6.07 30.22
C THR A 593 27.48 -6.01 29.98
N LEU A 594 27.92 -5.23 28.99
CA LEU A 594 29.34 -5.10 28.63
C LEU A 594 30.15 -4.40 29.73
N GLU A 595 29.58 -3.37 30.35
CA GLU A 595 30.19 -2.65 31.47
C GLU A 595 30.33 -3.55 32.71
N ALA A 596 29.32 -4.37 33.00
CA ALA A 596 29.41 -5.39 34.05
C ALA A 596 30.52 -6.43 33.79
N GLU A 597 30.89 -6.65 32.52
CA GLU A 597 32.00 -7.50 32.09
C GLU A 597 33.35 -6.77 32.05
N GLY A 598 33.40 -5.47 32.38
CA GLY A 598 34.61 -4.65 32.38
C GLY A 598 35.04 -4.15 30.99
N ILE A 599 34.13 -4.17 30.01
CA ILE A 599 34.32 -3.63 28.66
C ILE A 599 33.71 -2.22 28.64
N GLY A 600 34.57 -1.20 28.65
CA GLY A 600 34.16 0.21 28.62
C GLY A 600 33.41 0.50 27.33
N THR A 601 32.12 0.78 27.43
CA THR A 601 31.19 0.81 26.31
C THR A 601 30.46 2.14 26.25
N ARG A 602 30.60 2.84 25.12
CA ARG A 602 29.87 4.08 24.84
C ARG A 602 28.64 3.78 23.98
N VAL A 603 27.51 4.42 24.27
CA VAL A 603 26.33 4.44 23.40
C VAL A 603 26.17 5.81 22.75
N VAL A 604 26.03 5.80 21.43
CA VAL A 604 25.76 6.98 20.60
C VAL A 604 24.35 6.84 20.02
N SER A 605 23.49 7.81 20.33
CA SER A 605 22.24 8.01 19.58
C SER A 605 22.56 8.83 18.34
N MET A 606 22.12 8.37 17.17
CA MET A 606 22.39 9.01 15.88
C MET A 606 21.08 9.27 15.11
N PRO A 607 20.18 10.14 15.61
CA PRO A 607 18.87 10.36 14.98
C PRO A 607 18.98 10.83 13.53
N SER A 608 20.01 11.58 13.13
CA SER A 608 20.22 11.95 11.72
C SER A 608 21.68 11.92 11.34
N VAL A 609 22.00 11.06 10.36
CA VAL A 609 23.36 10.94 9.86
C VAL A 609 23.77 12.17 9.06
N GLU A 610 22.83 12.83 8.39
CA GLU A 610 23.06 14.05 7.61
C GLU A 610 23.42 15.22 8.52
N TRP A 611 22.63 15.46 9.58
CA TRP A 611 22.93 16.51 10.54
C TRP A 611 24.25 16.27 11.30
N PHE A 612 24.60 15.00 11.54
CA PHE A 612 25.89 14.65 12.15
C PHE A 612 27.06 14.93 11.21
N GLU A 613 26.90 14.68 9.91
CA GLU A 613 27.93 14.95 8.91
C GLU A 613 28.18 16.43 8.66
N GLU A 614 27.18 17.29 8.89
CA GLU A 614 27.34 18.74 8.89
C GLU A 614 28.25 19.25 10.03
N GLN A 615 28.43 18.47 11.10
CA GLN A 615 29.18 18.91 12.26
C GLN A 615 30.68 18.98 11.98
N SER A 616 31.36 19.84 12.75
CA SER A 616 32.81 19.96 12.67
C SER A 616 33.51 18.61 12.88
N PRO A 617 34.66 18.35 12.22
CA PRO A 617 35.46 17.16 12.48
C PRO A 617 35.74 16.93 13.97
N ALA A 618 36.04 18.01 14.71
CA ALA A 618 36.28 17.94 16.16
C ALA A 618 35.08 17.40 16.94
N TYR A 619 33.86 17.82 16.60
CA TYR A 619 32.65 17.29 17.22
C TYR A 619 32.42 15.82 16.85
N ARG A 620 32.51 15.49 15.56
CA ARG A 620 32.33 14.10 15.10
C ARG A 620 33.35 13.15 15.74
N ASP A 621 34.60 13.58 15.88
CA ASP A 621 35.66 12.83 16.56
C ASP A 621 35.42 12.71 18.07
N SER A 622 34.78 13.70 18.69
CA SER A 622 34.39 13.62 20.11
C SER A 622 33.31 12.56 20.37
N VAL A 623 32.39 12.36 19.41
CA VAL A 623 31.32 11.35 19.48
C VAL A 623 31.82 9.97 19.02
N LEU A 624 32.56 9.91 17.91
CA LEU A 624 33.11 8.69 17.31
C LEU A 624 34.64 8.75 17.20
N PRO A 625 35.39 8.57 18.32
CA PRO A 625 36.85 8.70 18.35
C PRO A 625 37.53 7.85 17.26
N PRO A 626 38.33 8.45 16.36
CA PRO A 626 38.98 7.71 15.27
C PRO A 626 39.92 6.59 15.74
N SER A 627 40.43 6.69 16.97
CA SER A 627 41.26 5.67 17.63
C SER A 627 40.49 4.41 18.00
N VAL A 628 39.17 4.51 18.23
CA VAL A 628 38.31 3.39 18.63
C VAL A 628 37.71 2.75 17.39
N LYS A 629 38.31 1.63 16.95
CA LYS A 629 37.92 0.88 15.75
C LYS A 629 36.81 -0.14 16.01
N ALA A 630 36.65 -0.59 17.26
CA ALA A 630 35.55 -1.46 17.62
C ALA A 630 34.26 -0.63 17.70
N ARG A 631 33.41 -0.80 16.69
CA ARG A 631 32.13 -0.08 16.56
C ARG A 631 31.05 -1.07 16.14
N VAL A 632 29.86 -0.95 16.74
CA VAL A 632 28.68 -1.73 16.35
C VAL A 632 27.57 -0.77 16.01
N ALA A 633 27.07 -0.81 14.77
CA ALA A 633 25.82 -0.13 14.42
C ALA A 633 24.62 -1.04 14.65
N VAL A 634 23.50 -0.50 15.13
CA VAL A 634 22.25 -1.23 15.39
C VAL A 634 21.09 -0.44 14.80
N GLU A 635 20.44 -0.98 13.77
CA GLU A 635 19.28 -0.36 13.12
C GLU A 635 18.39 -1.44 12.49
N ALA A 636 17.08 -1.39 12.73
CA ALA A 636 16.09 -2.28 12.13
C ALA A 636 15.79 -1.92 10.66
N GLY A 637 16.84 -2.02 9.84
CA GLY A 637 16.87 -1.86 8.39
C GLY A 637 18.20 -2.40 7.85
N ILE A 638 18.44 -2.28 6.53
CA ILE A 638 19.69 -2.81 5.94
C ILE A 638 20.94 -2.04 6.41
N GLY A 639 22.04 -2.76 6.58
CA GLY A 639 23.30 -2.24 7.11
C GLY A 639 24.08 -1.33 6.14
N LEU A 640 23.65 -1.22 4.88
CA LEU A 640 24.42 -0.61 3.78
C LEU A 640 25.01 0.77 4.12
N THR A 641 24.23 1.66 4.76
CA THR A 641 24.66 3.03 5.08
C THR A 641 25.57 3.14 6.31
N TRP A 642 25.73 2.06 7.08
CA TRP A 642 26.47 2.06 8.34
C TRP A 642 27.97 1.77 8.19
N HIS A 643 28.39 1.15 7.08
CA HIS A 643 29.78 0.78 6.84
C HIS A 643 30.75 1.96 6.99
N ARG A 644 30.34 3.17 6.58
CA ARG A 644 31.16 4.40 6.69
C ARG A 644 31.46 4.80 8.14
N PHE A 645 30.59 4.45 9.08
CA PHE A 645 30.74 4.80 10.50
C PHE A 645 31.43 3.71 11.30
N VAL A 646 31.18 2.45 10.99
CA VAL A 646 31.74 1.31 11.75
C VAL A 646 33.13 0.89 11.26
N GLY A 647 33.47 1.16 10.00
CA GLY A 647 34.76 0.80 9.41
C GLY A 647 34.97 -0.70 9.21
N ASP A 648 36.20 -1.08 8.89
CA ASP A 648 36.63 -2.45 8.56
C ASP A 648 36.58 -3.42 9.76
N ALA A 649 36.89 -2.92 10.95
CA ALA A 649 36.83 -3.68 12.20
C ALA A 649 35.41 -3.74 12.80
N GLY A 650 34.50 -2.92 12.29
CA GLY A 650 33.15 -2.75 12.83
C GLY A 650 32.20 -3.91 12.54
N ARG A 651 31.05 -3.92 13.24
CA ARG A 651 29.95 -4.85 13.02
C ARG A 651 28.64 -4.07 12.90
N ILE A 652 27.64 -4.70 12.30
CA ILE A 652 26.32 -4.13 12.10
C ILE A 652 25.31 -5.20 12.49
N VAL A 653 24.37 -4.83 13.36
CA VAL A 653 23.15 -5.59 13.66
C VAL A 653 22.04 -4.94 12.84
N SER A 654 21.66 -5.60 11.75
CA SER A 654 20.77 -5.09 10.71
C SER A 654 19.81 -6.17 10.21
N LEU A 655 18.78 -5.75 9.48
CA LEU A 655 17.81 -6.62 8.84
C LEU A 655 18.09 -6.65 7.33
N GLU A 656 18.61 -7.77 6.81
CA GLU A 656 19.05 -7.89 5.41
C GLU A 656 18.04 -8.65 4.51
N HIS A 657 16.82 -8.87 4.99
CA HIS A 657 15.74 -9.56 4.28
C HIS A 657 14.39 -8.97 4.67
N PHE A 658 13.33 -9.26 3.91
CA PHE A 658 11.97 -8.88 4.28
C PHE A 658 11.58 -9.45 5.64
N GLY A 659 10.68 -8.75 6.34
CA GLY A 659 10.19 -9.22 7.64
C GLY A 659 9.14 -10.33 7.54
N ALA A 660 8.27 -10.42 8.52
CA ALA A 660 7.24 -11.45 8.63
C ALA A 660 6.00 -10.90 9.36
N SER A 661 4.86 -11.55 9.21
CA SER A 661 3.64 -11.21 9.96
C SER A 661 3.64 -11.92 11.30
N ALA A 662 3.98 -11.19 12.37
CA ALA A 662 3.92 -11.60 13.78
C ALA A 662 3.96 -10.33 14.66
N ASP A 663 3.79 -10.46 15.97
CA ASP A 663 3.92 -9.32 16.88
C ASP A 663 5.36 -8.76 16.88
N ALA A 664 5.49 -7.47 17.18
CA ALA A 664 6.77 -6.76 17.14
C ALA A 664 7.85 -7.41 18.03
N GLY A 665 7.47 -7.91 19.21
CA GLY A 665 8.40 -8.53 20.16
C GLY A 665 9.00 -9.81 19.60
N THR A 666 8.16 -10.67 19.02
CA THR A 666 8.61 -11.88 18.31
C THR A 666 9.52 -11.54 17.13
N LEU A 667 9.16 -10.56 16.30
CA LEU A 667 9.97 -10.19 15.13
C LEU A 667 11.34 -9.65 15.52
N PHE A 668 11.42 -8.74 16.50
CA PHE A 668 12.71 -8.24 16.98
C PHE A 668 13.57 -9.38 17.56
N ALA A 669 12.99 -10.31 18.31
CA ALA A 669 13.71 -11.45 18.87
C ALA A 669 14.25 -12.40 17.77
N GLU A 670 13.40 -12.82 16.83
CA GLU A 670 13.76 -13.75 15.75
C GLU A 670 14.80 -13.15 14.79
N PHE A 671 14.71 -11.85 14.51
CA PHE A 671 15.66 -11.16 13.63
C PHE A 671 16.92 -10.66 14.36
N GLY A 672 17.08 -11.00 15.63
CA GLY A 672 18.31 -10.74 16.38
C GLY A 672 18.47 -9.29 16.84
N PHE A 673 17.41 -8.51 16.91
CA PHE A 673 17.38 -7.21 17.56
C PHE A 673 17.14 -7.37 19.05
N THR A 674 18.13 -7.93 19.74
CA THR A 674 18.11 -8.12 21.19
C THR A 674 19.36 -7.54 21.84
N PRO A 675 19.30 -7.11 23.12
CA PRO A 675 20.48 -6.62 23.83
C PRO A 675 21.62 -7.64 23.85
N GLU A 676 21.31 -8.93 23.93
CA GLU A 676 22.30 -10.01 23.96
C GLU A 676 23.06 -10.12 22.64
N ASN A 677 22.37 -10.00 21.50
CA ASN A 677 23.03 -10.05 20.19
C ASN A 677 23.89 -8.81 19.95
N VAL A 678 23.42 -7.63 20.36
CA VAL A 678 24.20 -6.39 20.31
C VAL A 678 25.47 -6.52 21.17
N ALA A 679 25.36 -7.00 22.41
CA ALA A 679 26.51 -7.25 23.27
C ALA A 679 27.46 -8.30 22.67
N ALA A 680 26.92 -9.37 22.07
CA ALA A 680 27.74 -10.39 21.41
C ALA A 680 28.52 -9.84 20.19
N ALA A 681 27.91 -8.94 19.42
CA ALA A 681 28.57 -8.27 18.29
C ALA A 681 29.73 -7.37 18.75
N ALA A 682 29.58 -6.74 19.92
CA ALA A 682 30.57 -5.85 20.54
C ALA A 682 31.75 -6.59 21.20
N ARG A 683 31.57 -7.83 21.65
CA ARG A 683 32.64 -8.61 22.31
C ARG A 683 33.83 -8.91 21.37
N PRO A 684 35.08 -8.82 21.88
CA PRO A 684 36.27 -9.24 21.14
C PRO A 684 36.19 -10.70 20.70
N PRO A 685 36.79 -11.09 19.57
CA PRO A 685 36.75 -12.48 19.07
C PRO A 685 37.21 -13.54 20.10
N SER A 686 38.11 -13.17 21.01
CA SER A 686 38.64 -14.02 22.09
C SER A 686 37.63 -14.34 23.20
N MET A 687 36.57 -13.55 23.34
CA MET A 687 35.52 -13.68 24.37
C MET A 687 34.18 -14.18 23.81
N ARG A 688 34.10 -14.46 22.50
CA ARG A 688 32.88 -15.01 21.87
C ARG A 688 32.68 -16.48 22.24
N PRO A 689 31.44 -16.93 22.57
CA PRO A 689 31.13 -18.34 22.79
C PRO A 689 31.46 -19.17 21.54
N ARG A 690 31.88 -20.42 21.72
CA ARG A 690 32.38 -21.29 20.62
C ARG A 690 31.44 -21.43 19.42
N ALA A 691 30.12 -21.34 19.63
CA ALA A 691 29.11 -21.40 18.57
C ALA A 691 29.17 -20.22 17.57
N TRP A 692 29.80 -19.10 17.96
CA TRP A 692 29.78 -17.83 17.21
C TRP A 692 31.14 -17.47 16.57
N ARG A 693 32.12 -18.38 16.63
CA ARG A 693 33.46 -18.16 16.05
C ARG A 693 33.61 -18.58 14.60
N THR A 694 32.58 -19.20 13.99
CA THR A 694 32.65 -19.79 12.65
C THR A 694 31.53 -19.33 11.73
N HIS A 695 31.21 -18.05 11.61
CA HIS A 695 30.26 -17.56 10.60
C HIS A 695 30.86 -16.39 9.81
N VAL A 696 31.46 -16.73 8.66
CA VAL A 696 31.61 -15.86 7.50
C VAL A 696 30.95 -16.63 6.35
N VAL A 697 29.79 -16.13 5.91
CA VAL A 697 28.93 -16.47 4.75
C VAL A 697 28.28 -17.87 4.68
N ASP A 698 26.93 -17.91 4.74
CA ASP A 698 25.98 -18.55 3.78
C ASP A 698 24.55 -18.58 4.39
N PRO A 699 23.51 -17.88 3.86
CA PRO A 699 22.19 -17.77 4.51
C PRO A 699 21.25 -18.98 4.33
N ILE A 700 21.68 -20.08 3.73
CA ILE A 700 20.81 -21.25 3.51
C ILE A 700 21.44 -22.50 4.09
N ALA A 701 21.39 -22.63 5.42
CA ALA A 701 21.20 -23.91 6.13
C ALA A 701 21.52 -23.75 7.62
N ARG A 702 20.51 -23.90 8.48
CA ARG A 702 20.43 -25.03 9.44
C ARG A 702 19.21 -24.91 10.37
N LYS A 703 18.22 -25.74 10.06
CA LYS A 703 17.48 -26.51 11.07
C LYS A 703 18.47 -27.13 12.06
N LYS A 704 18.18 -27.05 13.37
CA LYS A 704 18.15 -28.25 14.24
C LYS A 704 17.72 -27.99 15.70
N MET A 705 16.73 -28.81 16.08
CA MET A 705 16.62 -29.63 17.29
C MET A 705 16.41 -28.96 18.65
N ILE A 706 15.13 -28.90 19.04
CA ILE A 706 14.73 -29.16 20.43
C ILE A 706 14.56 -30.68 20.58
N THR A 707 15.21 -31.22 21.60
CA THR A 707 15.17 -32.63 22.01
C THR A 707 13.81 -33.01 22.60
N VAL A 708 13.15 -34.01 22.00
CA VAL A 708 11.94 -34.66 22.56
C VAL A 708 12.22 -36.15 22.66
N SER A 709 12.53 -36.64 23.87
CA SER A 709 12.82 -38.07 24.12
C SER A 709 11.65 -38.85 24.74
N GLU A 710 10.43 -38.33 24.71
CA GLU A 710 9.24 -39.05 25.23
C GLU A 710 8.11 -39.24 24.20
N ALA A 711 8.13 -38.56 23.05
CA ALA A 711 7.06 -38.66 22.04
C ALA A 711 7.18 -39.85 21.05
N THR A 712 8.30 -40.57 21.04
CA THR A 712 8.59 -41.57 19.99
C THR A 712 7.90 -42.94 20.18
N ALA A 713 7.14 -43.14 21.27
CA ALA A 713 6.41 -44.39 21.50
C ALA A 713 4.93 -44.36 21.06
N ALA A 714 4.29 -43.19 20.98
CA ALA A 714 2.84 -43.04 20.80
C ALA A 714 2.36 -42.87 19.33
N ALA A 715 3.25 -42.89 18.33
CA ALA A 715 2.92 -42.62 16.92
C ALA A 715 2.75 -43.88 16.04
N GLY A 716 2.85 -45.09 16.61
CA GLY A 716 2.95 -46.32 15.83
C GLY A 716 1.73 -46.65 14.97
N ALA A 717 0.51 -46.49 15.51
CA ALA A 717 -0.72 -46.81 14.78
C ALA A 717 -1.06 -45.78 13.71
N LEU A 718 -0.94 -44.48 14.02
CA LEU A 718 -1.15 -43.39 13.05
C LEU A 718 -0.14 -43.48 11.90
N LYS A 719 1.12 -43.79 12.20
CA LYS A 719 2.12 -44.04 11.15
C LYS A 719 1.73 -45.23 10.27
N ARG A 720 1.33 -46.37 10.86
CA ARG A 720 0.88 -47.54 10.09
C ARG A 720 -0.30 -47.19 9.18
N LEU A 721 -1.27 -46.43 9.68
CA LEU A 721 -2.42 -45.97 8.89
C LEU A 721 -1.97 -45.13 7.68
N SER A 722 -1.02 -44.21 7.88
CA SER A 722 -0.41 -43.45 6.77
C SER A 722 0.39 -44.33 5.81
N ASP A 723 1.11 -45.34 6.32
CA ASP A 723 1.89 -46.28 5.50
C ASP A 723 0.98 -47.15 4.60
N GLU A 724 -0.26 -47.44 5.04
CA GLU A 724 -1.30 -48.11 4.21
C GLU A 724 -1.94 -47.17 3.16
N GLY A 725 -1.48 -45.91 3.08
CA GLY A 725 -1.93 -44.95 2.07
C GLY A 725 -3.20 -44.17 2.43
N VAL A 726 -3.58 -44.15 3.71
CA VAL A 726 -4.68 -43.33 4.23
C VAL A 726 -4.16 -41.97 4.69
N SER A 727 -4.74 -40.89 4.17
CA SER A 727 -4.39 -39.54 4.64
C SER A 727 -5.21 -39.17 5.88
N ILE A 728 -4.52 -38.80 6.96
CA ILE A 728 -5.14 -38.42 8.23
C ILE A 728 -5.43 -36.92 8.21
N TRP A 729 -6.70 -36.55 8.31
CA TRP A 729 -7.13 -35.16 8.41
C TRP A 729 -7.69 -34.89 9.80
N LEU A 730 -7.40 -33.71 10.34
CA LEU A 730 -8.01 -33.26 11.58
C LEU A 730 -9.41 -32.71 11.29
N ASP A 731 -10.41 -33.15 12.05
CA ASP A 731 -11.80 -32.66 12.02
C ASP A 731 -12.02 -31.61 13.11
N ASP A 732 -11.12 -30.63 13.16
CA ASP A 732 -11.14 -29.51 14.10
C ASP A 732 -10.20 -28.40 13.61
N LEU A 733 -10.64 -27.15 13.75
CA LEU A 733 -9.82 -25.97 13.49
C LEU A 733 -10.29 -24.81 14.37
N SER A 734 -9.38 -24.26 15.15
CA SER A 734 -9.57 -23.01 15.88
C SER A 734 -8.35 -22.11 15.71
N ARG A 735 -8.55 -20.81 15.87
CA ARG A 735 -7.44 -19.85 15.89
C ARG A 735 -6.40 -20.17 16.95
N GLU A 736 -6.84 -20.57 18.15
CA GLU A 736 -5.95 -20.99 19.22
C GLU A 736 -5.06 -22.15 18.76
N ARG A 737 -5.61 -23.16 18.07
CA ARG A 737 -4.84 -24.31 17.59
C ARG A 737 -3.77 -23.92 16.56
N ILE A 738 -4.05 -22.90 15.75
CA ILE A 738 -3.09 -22.37 14.77
C ILE A 738 -2.01 -21.56 15.49
N THR A 739 -2.41 -20.57 16.29
CA THR A 739 -1.52 -19.57 16.93
C THR A 739 -0.65 -20.15 18.05
N SER A 740 -1.15 -21.15 18.78
CA SER A 740 -0.37 -21.88 19.80
C SER A 740 0.69 -22.82 19.21
N GLY A 741 0.69 -23.03 17.89
CA GLY A 741 1.53 -24.03 17.22
C GLY A 741 1.06 -25.48 17.39
N ASN A 742 -0.09 -25.73 18.03
CA ASN A 742 -0.64 -27.08 18.18
C ASN A 742 -0.85 -27.77 16.83
N LEU A 743 -1.42 -27.08 15.84
CA LEU A 743 -1.64 -27.63 14.49
C LEU A 743 -0.31 -28.09 13.86
N ALA A 744 0.73 -27.25 13.95
CA ALA A 744 2.07 -27.62 13.48
C ALA A 744 2.62 -28.83 14.24
N GLY A 745 2.34 -28.92 15.55
CA GLY A 745 2.72 -30.04 16.40
C GLY A 745 2.09 -31.37 15.98
N VAL A 746 0.77 -31.41 15.72
CA VAL A 746 0.09 -32.63 15.28
C VAL A 746 0.48 -33.03 13.85
N VAL A 747 0.78 -32.06 12.98
CA VAL A 747 1.37 -32.33 11.65
C VAL A 747 2.75 -33.00 11.79
N ALA A 748 3.60 -32.48 12.67
CA ALA A 748 4.96 -32.99 12.85
C ALA A 748 5.03 -34.35 13.56
N THR A 749 4.14 -34.60 14.52
CA THR A 749 4.27 -35.73 15.46
C THR A 749 3.21 -36.81 15.30
N ARG A 750 2.09 -36.51 14.63
CA ARG A 750 0.92 -37.41 14.55
C ARG A 750 0.47 -37.72 13.13
N HIS A 751 1.32 -37.45 12.14
CA HIS A 751 1.05 -37.76 10.73
C HIS A 751 -0.23 -37.10 10.18
N VAL A 752 -0.70 -36.01 10.78
CA VAL A 752 -1.81 -35.22 10.25
C VAL A 752 -1.32 -34.50 8.99
N VAL A 753 -2.04 -34.67 7.89
CA VAL A 753 -1.67 -34.14 6.56
C VAL A 753 -2.79 -33.31 5.92
N GLY A 754 -3.85 -33.00 6.67
CA GLY A 754 -4.90 -32.08 6.22
C GLY A 754 -5.84 -31.69 7.35
N VAL A 755 -6.69 -30.73 7.07
CA VAL A 755 -7.70 -30.23 8.02
C VAL A 755 -9.02 -30.03 7.27
N THR A 756 -10.12 -30.41 7.90
CA THR A 756 -11.46 -30.01 7.44
C THR A 756 -12.09 -29.05 8.42
N THR A 757 -12.89 -28.12 7.89
CA THR A 757 -13.78 -27.27 8.68
C THR A 757 -15.23 -27.56 8.32
N ASN A 758 -16.14 -27.17 9.20
CA ASN A 758 -17.58 -27.19 8.99
C ASN A 758 -18.22 -26.08 9.87
N PRO A 759 -19.49 -25.72 9.63
CA PRO A 759 -20.18 -24.69 10.41
C PRO A 759 -20.11 -24.90 11.92
N SER A 760 -20.25 -26.14 12.40
CA SER A 760 -20.20 -26.45 13.84
C SER A 760 -18.80 -26.26 14.44
N ILE A 761 -17.73 -26.54 13.68
CA ILE A 761 -16.35 -26.29 14.12
C ILE A 761 -16.13 -24.79 14.31
N PHE A 762 -16.52 -23.97 13.33
CA PHE A 762 -16.40 -22.52 13.45
C PHE A 762 -17.34 -21.93 14.50
N GLN A 763 -18.56 -22.46 14.62
CA GLN A 763 -19.47 -22.09 15.70
C GLN A 763 -18.87 -22.36 17.08
N ALA A 764 -18.21 -23.52 17.27
CA ALA A 764 -17.54 -23.84 18.53
C ALA A 764 -16.31 -22.96 18.78
N ALA A 765 -15.49 -22.74 17.74
CA ALA A 765 -14.25 -21.95 17.85
C ALA A 765 -14.52 -20.45 18.06
N ILE A 766 -15.46 -19.88 17.32
CA ILE A 766 -15.79 -18.45 17.38
C ILE A 766 -16.78 -18.18 18.53
N GLY A 767 -17.73 -19.08 18.76
CA GLY A 767 -18.74 -18.94 19.80
C GLY A 767 -18.20 -19.02 21.24
N SER A 768 -17.03 -19.62 21.46
CA SER A 768 -16.32 -19.54 22.75
C SER A 768 -15.67 -18.17 23.00
N GLY A 769 -15.50 -17.37 21.95
CA GLY A 769 -14.92 -16.03 21.96
C GLY A 769 -13.38 -15.99 22.04
N GLU A 770 -12.72 -17.08 22.44
CA GLU A 770 -11.29 -17.11 22.74
C GLU A 770 -10.41 -16.94 21.49
N GLY A 771 -9.69 -15.80 21.40
CA GLY A 771 -8.83 -15.46 20.28
C GLY A 771 -9.52 -14.64 19.15
N TYR A 772 -10.82 -14.40 19.26
CA TYR A 772 -11.60 -13.66 18.25
C TYR A 772 -12.00 -12.25 18.70
N GLN A 773 -11.83 -11.90 19.98
CA GLN A 773 -12.38 -10.68 20.56
C GLN A 773 -11.85 -9.39 19.89
N GLU A 774 -10.54 -9.33 19.64
CA GLU A 774 -9.91 -8.14 19.06
C GLU A 774 -10.32 -7.93 17.60
N GLN A 775 -10.37 -9.00 16.81
CA GLN A 775 -10.81 -8.92 15.42
C GLN A 775 -12.31 -8.58 15.32
N LEU A 776 -13.15 -9.17 16.18
CA LEU A 776 -14.57 -8.81 16.26
C LEU A 776 -14.75 -7.33 16.65
N ALA A 777 -13.92 -6.81 17.55
CA ALA A 777 -13.91 -5.39 17.91
C ALA A 777 -13.50 -4.47 16.76
N ASP A 778 -12.50 -4.85 15.95
CA ASP A 778 -12.11 -4.11 14.74
C ASP A 778 -13.23 -4.12 13.69
N LEU A 779 -13.80 -5.30 13.42
CA LEU A 779 -14.89 -5.46 12.45
C LEU A 779 -16.14 -4.67 12.87
N ALA A 780 -16.46 -4.61 14.17
CA ALA A 780 -17.52 -3.77 14.70
C ALA A 780 -17.27 -2.28 14.43
N VAL A 781 -16.05 -1.77 14.65
CA VAL A 781 -15.70 -0.37 14.38
C VAL A 781 -15.82 -0.04 12.89
N ARG A 782 -15.55 -1.01 12.02
CA ARG A 782 -15.64 -0.86 10.56
C ARG A 782 -17.05 -0.96 10.01
N GLY A 783 -18.06 -1.28 10.84
CA GLY A 783 -19.46 -1.36 10.43
C GLY A 783 -19.76 -2.44 9.39
N VAL A 784 -19.00 -3.55 9.37
CA VAL A 784 -19.23 -4.66 8.44
C VAL A 784 -20.47 -5.46 8.84
N THR A 785 -21.11 -6.13 7.88
CA THR A 785 -22.23 -7.03 8.17
C THR A 785 -21.78 -8.31 8.88
N VAL A 786 -22.70 -8.99 9.56
CA VAL A 786 -22.40 -10.24 10.29
C VAL A 786 -21.87 -11.34 9.36
N ASP A 787 -22.48 -11.50 8.19
CA ASP A 787 -22.02 -12.47 7.17
C ASP A 787 -20.62 -12.11 6.63
N GLU A 788 -20.30 -10.83 6.49
CA GLU A 788 -18.94 -10.38 6.12
C GLU A 788 -17.94 -10.67 7.23
N ALA A 789 -18.29 -10.40 8.50
CA ALA A 789 -17.43 -10.68 9.64
C ALA A 789 -17.10 -12.18 9.75
N VAL A 790 -18.12 -13.05 9.69
CA VAL A 790 -17.92 -14.50 9.70
C VAL A 790 -17.03 -14.94 8.53
N ARG A 791 -17.28 -14.43 7.33
CA ARG A 791 -16.48 -14.75 6.14
C ARG A 791 -15.02 -14.31 6.30
N MET A 792 -14.77 -13.11 6.80
CA MET A 792 -13.41 -12.60 7.02
C MET A 792 -12.65 -13.43 8.07
N MET A 793 -13.30 -13.79 9.18
CA MET A 793 -12.67 -14.60 10.23
C MET A 793 -12.36 -16.02 9.75
N THR A 794 -13.35 -16.70 9.16
CA THR A 794 -13.21 -18.09 8.72
C THR A 794 -12.20 -18.24 7.58
N THR A 795 -12.17 -17.30 6.63
CA THR A 795 -11.17 -17.30 5.54
C THR A 795 -9.76 -16.99 6.04
N ALA A 796 -9.60 -16.11 7.03
CA ALA A 796 -8.31 -15.82 7.66
C ALA A 796 -7.74 -17.05 8.39
N ASP A 797 -8.56 -17.74 9.19
CA ASP A 797 -8.12 -18.93 9.90
C ASP A 797 -7.78 -20.09 8.95
N VAL A 798 -8.58 -20.29 7.89
CA VAL A 798 -8.29 -21.30 6.86
C VAL A 798 -7.01 -20.96 6.10
N ARG A 799 -6.77 -19.69 5.78
CA ARG A 799 -5.52 -19.24 5.15
C ARG A 799 -4.31 -19.56 6.03
N ALA A 800 -4.39 -19.22 7.32
CA ALA A 800 -3.31 -19.49 8.26
C ALA A 800 -3.07 -21.00 8.46
N ALA A 801 -4.13 -21.81 8.54
CA ALA A 801 -4.01 -23.26 8.59
C ALA A 801 -3.39 -23.85 7.31
N ALA A 802 -3.74 -23.29 6.14
CA ALA A 802 -3.17 -23.66 4.86
C ALA A 802 -1.67 -23.35 4.80
N ASP A 803 -1.24 -22.23 5.39
CA ASP A 803 0.18 -21.89 5.51
C ASP A 803 0.95 -22.89 6.40
N VAL A 804 0.36 -23.32 7.51
CA VAL A 804 0.94 -24.38 8.38
C VAL A 804 1.10 -25.70 7.62
N LEU A 805 0.16 -26.06 6.75
CA LEU A 805 0.17 -27.31 5.97
C LEU A 805 0.93 -27.22 4.65
N ASN A 806 1.37 -26.03 4.22
CA ASN A 806 2.08 -25.82 2.96
C ASN A 806 3.36 -26.67 2.79
N PRO A 807 4.16 -26.95 3.83
CA PRO A 807 5.30 -27.86 3.70
C PRO A 807 4.89 -29.28 3.30
N VAL A 808 3.77 -29.78 3.86
CA VAL A 808 3.21 -31.10 3.49
C VAL A 808 2.70 -31.05 2.05
N TYR A 809 1.98 -29.99 1.69
CA TYR A 809 1.46 -29.78 0.34
C TYR A 809 2.57 -29.82 -0.71
N THR A 810 3.64 -29.06 -0.49
CA THR A 810 4.78 -29.02 -1.39
C THR A 810 5.47 -30.38 -1.47
N SER A 811 5.71 -31.04 -0.34
CA SER A 811 6.43 -32.33 -0.31
C SER A 811 5.67 -33.49 -0.96
N THR A 812 4.33 -33.39 -1.03
CA THR A 812 3.45 -34.42 -1.58
C THR A 812 3.00 -34.11 -3.01
N GLY A 813 3.53 -33.05 -3.63
CA GLY A 813 3.12 -32.62 -4.97
C GLY A 813 1.65 -32.21 -5.02
N GLY A 814 1.14 -31.63 -3.94
CA GLY A 814 -0.24 -31.17 -3.81
C GLY A 814 -1.28 -32.24 -3.45
N ARG A 815 -0.86 -33.51 -3.30
CA ARG A 815 -1.75 -34.60 -2.91
C ARG A 815 -2.33 -34.41 -1.50
N ASP A 816 -1.51 -34.00 -0.55
CA ASP A 816 -1.89 -33.73 0.83
C ASP A 816 -1.52 -32.28 1.22
N GLY A 817 -1.50 -31.96 2.51
CA GLY A 817 -1.31 -30.60 3.02
C GLY A 817 -2.51 -29.70 2.78
N ARG A 818 -3.72 -30.26 2.77
CA ARG A 818 -4.95 -29.56 2.32
C ARG A 818 -5.78 -29.06 3.49
N VAL A 819 -6.41 -27.89 3.31
CA VAL A 819 -7.42 -27.34 4.24
C VAL A 819 -8.72 -27.11 3.48
N SER A 820 -9.86 -27.49 4.05
CA SER A 820 -11.16 -27.21 3.43
C SER A 820 -11.99 -26.17 4.17
N ILE A 821 -12.70 -25.34 3.42
CA ILE A 821 -13.64 -24.31 3.89
C ILE A 821 -15.00 -24.49 3.21
N GLU A 822 -16.08 -24.49 3.98
CA GLU A 822 -17.43 -24.76 3.48
C GLU A 822 -18.12 -23.50 2.96
N VAL A 823 -18.85 -23.64 1.87
CA VAL A 823 -19.87 -22.66 1.46
C VAL A 823 -20.94 -22.58 2.53
N ASP A 824 -21.68 -21.48 2.59
CA ASP A 824 -22.82 -21.32 3.46
C ASP A 824 -23.84 -22.45 3.19
N PRO A 825 -24.14 -23.30 4.18
CA PRO A 825 -25.07 -24.42 4.02
C PRO A 825 -26.48 -24.00 3.59
N ARG A 826 -26.88 -22.74 3.84
CA ARG A 826 -28.17 -22.20 3.39
C ARG A 826 -28.25 -22.14 1.86
N LEU A 827 -27.11 -22.02 1.18
CA LEU A 827 -27.02 -22.01 -0.29
C LEU A 827 -27.01 -23.42 -0.91
N ALA A 828 -27.07 -24.49 -0.10
CA ALA A 828 -26.93 -25.87 -0.57
C ALA A 828 -27.96 -26.28 -1.63
N HIS A 829 -29.08 -25.57 -1.77
CA HIS A 829 -30.09 -25.81 -2.80
C HIS A 829 -30.08 -24.77 -3.94
N GLU A 830 -29.08 -23.88 -3.97
CA GLU A 830 -28.96 -22.77 -4.91
C GLU A 830 -27.65 -22.85 -5.71
N THR A 831 -27.72 -23.47 -6.90
CA THR A 831 -26.52 -23.72 -7.74
C THR A 831 -25.72 -22.46 -8.04
N ALA A 832 -26.38 -21.38 -8.47
CA ALA A 832 -25.69 -20.15 -8.88
C ALA A 832 -25.02 -19.44 -7.69
N ALA A 833 -25.72 -19.37 -6.55
CA ALA A 833 -25.19 -18.76 -5.33
C ALA A 833 -24.00 -19.57 -4.78
N THR A 834 -24.10 -20.90 -4.79
CA THR A 834 -23.00 -21.80 -4.42
C THR A 834 -21.75 -21.57 -5.28
N ILE A 835 -21.90 -21.41 -6.61
CA ILE A 835 -20.77 -21.14 -7.51
C ILE A 835 -20.13 -19.78 -7.21
N ALA A 836 -20.96 -18.75 -6.99
CA ALA A 836 -20.49 -17.40 -6.69
C ALA A 836 -19.68 -17.38 -5.38
N GLU A 837 -20.21 -17.99 -4.33
CA GLU A 837 -19.52 -18.06 -3.05
C GLU A 837 -18.26 -18.92 -3.13
N ALA A 838 -18.28 -20.06 -3.83
CA ALA A 838 -17.10 -20.88 -4.00
C ALA A 838 -15.93 -20.13 -4.66
N LYS A 839 -16.22 -19.31 -5.68
CA LYS A 839 -15.23 -18.41 -6.30
C LYS A 839 -14.71 -17.38 -5.30
N GLN A 840 -15.62 -16.77 -4.55
CA GLN A 840 -15.27 -15.76 -3.58
C GLN A 840 -14.40 -16.32 -2.46
N LEU A 841 -14.72 -17.49 -1.91
CA LEU A 841 -13.91 -18.16 -0.88
C LEU A 841 -12.53 -18.56 -1.43
N ALA A 842 -12.46 -19.09 -2.66
CA ALA A 842 -11.18 -19.42 -3.28
C ALA A 842 -10.28 -18.18 -3.43
N TRP A 843 -10.87 -17.06 -3.88
CA TRP A 843 -10.18 -15.78 -4.01
C TRP A 843 -9.80 -15.16 -2.67
N LEU A 844 -10.70 -15.22 -1.68
CA LEU A 844 -10.45 -14.67 -0.34
C LEU A 844 -9.39 -15.46 0.42
N VAL A 845 -9.32 -16.79 0.28
CA VAL A 845 -8.29 -17.55 0.99
C VAL A 845 -6.94 -17.44 0.27
N ASP A 846 -6.93 -17.46 -1.07
CA ASP A 846 -5.75 -17.28 -1.93
C ASP A 846 -4.58 -18.20 -1.54
N ARG A 847 -4.85 -19.50 -1.42
CA ARG A 847 -3.84 -20.54 -1.19
C ARG A 847 -4.09 -21.75 -2.09
N PRO A 848 -3.06 -22.31 -2.75
CA PRO A 848 -3.22 -23.39 -3.71
C PRO A 848 -3.63 -24.72 -3.05
N ASN A 849 -3.42 -24.85 -1.74
CA ASN A 849 -3.72 -26.04 -0.96
C ASN A 849 -5.09 -26.00 -0.27
N VAL A 850 -5.99 -25.11 -0.69
CA VAL A 850 -7.35 -25.01 -0.16
C VAL A 850 -8.36 -25.77 -1.03
N MET A 851 -9.37 -26.35 -0.39
CA MET A 851 -10.52 -26.98 -1.05
C MET A 851 -11.81 -26.31 -0.63
N ILE A 852 -12.63 -25.90 -1.60
CA ILE A 852 -13.96 -25.39 -1.29
C ILE A 852 -14.89 -26.57 -1.06
N LYS A 853 -15.55 -26.58 0.09
CA LYS A 853 -16.41 -27.67 0.50
C LYS A 853 -17.85 -27.38 0.11
N ILE A 854 -18.43 -28.25 -0.72
CA ILE A 854 -19.74 -28.07 -1.35
C ILE A 854 -20.64 -29.28 -1.04
N PRO A 855 -21.84 -29.08 -0.47
CA PRO A 855 -22.81 -30.15 -0.25
C PRO A 855 -23.22 -30.89 -1.53
N ALA A 856 -23.30 -32.22 -1.47
CA ALA A 856 -23.70 -33.09 -2.57
C ALA A 856 -25.22 -33.12 -2.81
N THR A 857 -25.94 -32.01 -2.62
CA THR A 857 -27.37 -31.97 -2.97
C THR A 857 -27.54 -32.06 -4.50
N LYS A 858 -28.77 -32.30 -4.96
CA LYS A 858 -29.08 -32.24 -6.41
C LYS A 858 -28.66 -30.90 -7.06
N ALA A 859 -28.79 -29.80 -6.32
CA ALA A 859 -28.38 -28.47 -6.79
C ALA A 859 -26.86 -28.22 -6.66
N GLY A 860 -26.20 -28.92 -5.75
CA GLY A 860 -24.75 -28.86 -5.55
C GLY A 860 -23.96 -29.55 -6.66
N LEU A 861 -24.46 -30.64 -7.26
CA LEU A 861 -23.80 -31.35 -8.37
C LEU A 861 -23.37 -30.47 -9.56
N PRO A 862 -24.25 -29.62 -10.15
CA PRO A 862 -23.84 -28.70 -11.19
C PRO A 862 -22.88 -27.60 -10.69
N ALA A 863 -22.97 -27.20 -9.41
CA ALA A 863 -22.02 -26.24 -8.82
C ALA A 863 -20.62 -26.85 -8.70
N ILE A 864 -20.51 -28.08 -8.20
CA ILE A 864 -19.27 -28.87 -8.14
C ILE A 864 -18.64 -28.96 -9.53
N THR A 865 -19.44 -29.31 -10.54
CA THR A 865 -18.98 -29.40 -11.94
C THR A 865 -18.38 -28.07 -12.42
N GLU A 866 -19.05 -26.95 -12.16
CA GLU A 866 -18.58 -25.64 -12.63
C GLU A 866 -17.34 -25.15 -11.87
N VAL A 867 -17.31 -25.33 -10.54
CA VAL A 867 -16.18 -24.91 -9.68
C VAL A 867 -14.90 -25.67 -10.04
N ILE A 868 -15.00 -26.99 -10.23
CA ILE A 868 -13.87 -27.80 -10.73
C ILE A 868 -13.47 -27.34 -12.14
N GLY A 869 -14.44 -27.05 -13.00
CA GLY A 869 -14.20 -26.51 -14.34
C GLY A 869 -13.47 -25.17 -14.37
N LEU A 870 -13.39 -24.46 -13.25
CA LEU A 870 -12.64 -23.21 -13.08
C LEU A 870 -11.23 -23.43 -12.50
N GLY A 871 -10.82 -24.68 -12.26
CA GLY A 871 -9.53 -25.02 -11.66
C GLY A 871 -9.53 -25.00 -10.13
N ILE A 872 -10.69 -24.85 -9.49
CA ILE A 872 -10.80 -24.79 -8.03
C ILE A 872 -10.97 -26.21 -7.47
N SER A 873 -10.14 -26.59 -6.51
CA SER A 873 -10.22 -27.89 -5.83
C SER A 873 -11.42 -27.94 -4.88
N VAL A 874 -12.13 -29.08 -4.83
CA VAL A 874 -13.42 -29.21 -4.11
C VAL A 874 -13.42 -30.39 -3.13
N ASN A 875 -13.85 -30.14 -1.90
CA ASN A 875 -14.24 -31.18 -0.93
C ASN A 875 -15.77 -31.39 -1.02
N VAL A 876 -16.23 -32.44 -1.68
CA VAL A 876 -17.68 -32.69 -1.77
C VAL A 876 -18.17 -33.29 -0.45
N THR A 877 -19.23 -32.76 0.14
CA THR A 877 -19.68 -33.17 1.48
C THR A 877 -21.15 -33.60 1.55
N LEU A 878 -21.58 -34.08 2.71
CA LEU A 878 -22.93 -34.62 2.98
C LEU A 878 -23.33 -35.79 2.07
N ILE A 879 -22.41 -36.74 1.84
CA ILE A 879 -22.69 -37.96 1.08
C ILE A 879 -23.09 -39.09 2.05
N PHE A 880 -24.26 -39.67 1.82
CA PHE A 880 -24.78 -40.80 2.61
C PHE A 880 -25.13 -42.02 1.75
N SER A 881 -25.52 -41.82 0.49
CA SER A 881 -25.96 -42.89 -0.41
C SER A 881 -24.92 -43.23 -1.49
N LEU A 882 -24.90 -44.50 -1.89
CA LEU A 882 -24.07 -44.98 -3.00
C LEU A 882 -24.50 -44.37 -4.35
N GLU A 883 -25.79 -44.10 -4.52
CA GLU A 883 -26.31 -43.44 -5.73
C GLU A 883 -25.77 -42.02 -5.83
N ARG A 884 -25.89 -41.23 -4.75
CA ARG A 884 -25.41 -39.85 -4.73
C ARG A 884 -23.92 -39.78 -5.03
N TYR A 885 -23.14 -40.73 -4.50
CA TYR A 885 -21.72 -40.74 -4.77
C TYR A 885 -21.35 -40.99 -6.23
N ARG A 886 -22.11 -41.86 -6.92
CA ARG A 886 -21.92 -42.04 -8.36
C ARG A 886 -22.17 -40.74 -9.12
N GLU A 887 -23.22 -40.00 -8.75
CA GLU A 887 -23.50 -38.68 -9.32
C GLU A 887 -22.39 -37.65 -9.00
N VAL A 888 -21.82 -37.69 -7.79
CA VAL A 888 -20.68 -36.84 -7.39
C VAL A 888 -19.44 -37.15 -8.23
N MET A 889 -19.11 -38.43 -8.44
CA MET A 889 -18.00 -38.83 -9.31
C MET A 889 -18.24 -38.39 -10.76
N ASP A 890 -19.50 -38.44 -11.23
CA ASP A 890 -19.86 -37.96 -12.56
C ASP A 890 -19.70 -36.44 -12.70
N ALA A 891 -20.12 -35.68 -11.70
CA ALA A 891 -19.92 -34.23 -11.62
C ALA A 891 -18.43 -33.86 -11.58
N TYR A 892 -17.62 -34.60 -10.82
CA TYR A 892 -16.17 -34.42 -10.76
C TYR A 892 -15.51 -34.61 -12.14
N LEU A 893 -15.81 -35.73 -12.81
CA LEU A 893 -15.28 -36.01 -14.15
C LEU A 893 -15.73 -34.97 -15.17
N ALA A 894 -16.99 -34.53 -15.12
CA ALA A 894 -17.51 -33.48 -15.99
C ALA A 894 -16.81 -32.12 -15.75
N GLY A 895 -16.48 -31.81 -14.49
CA GLY A 895 -15.72 -30.63 -14.14
C GLY A 895 -14.29 -30.66 -14.68
N LEU A 896 -13.60 -31.80 -14.56
CA LEU A 896 -12.27 -31.97 -15.14
C LEU A 896 -12.29 -31.86 -16.67
N GLU A 897 -13.30 -32.41 -17.34
CA GLU A 897 -13.49 -32.27 -18.79
C GLU A 897 -13.67 -30.79 -19.18
N LYS A 898 -14.45 -30.02 -18.41
CA LYS A 898 -14.58 -28.56 -18.60
C LYS A 898 -13.26 -27.82 -18.40
N ALA A 899 -12.51 -28.16 -17.35
CA ALA A 899 -11.21 -27.56 -17.05
C ALA A 899 -10.20 -27.84 -18.18
N ALA A 900 -10.17 -29.08 -18.69
CA ALA A 900 -9.35 -29.47 -19.83
C ALA A 900 -9.72 -28.68 -21.09
N ALA A 901 -11.02 -28.54 -21.39
CA ALA A 901 -11.50 -27.74 -22.51
C ALA A 901 -11.14 -26.25 -22.40
N ARG A 902 -10.92 -25.76 -21.18
CA ARG A 902 -10.46 -24.39 -20.88
C ARG A 902 -8.93 -24.25 -20.84
N GLY A 903 -8.17 -25.33 -21.05
CA GLY A 903 -6.70 -25.32 -21.02
C GLY A 903 -6.10 -25.24 -19.61
N ILE A 904 -6.87 -25.59 -18.57
CA ILE A 904 -6.39 -25.60 -17.18
C ILE A 904 -5.58 -26.86 -16.92
N ASP A 905 -4.45 -26.72 -16.19
CA ASP A 905 -3.62 -27.85 -15.77
C ASP A 905 -4.36 -28.73 -14.74
N LEU A 906 -4.85 -29.89 -15.19
CA LEU A 906 -5.61 -30.82 -14.37
C LEU A 906 -4.80 -31.40 -13.21
N SER A 907 -3.47 -31.36 -13.27
CA SER A 907 -2.62 -31.86 -12.18
C SER A 907 -2.71 -31.01 -10.92
N THR A 908 -3.19 -29.76 -11.05
CA THR A 908 -3.39 -28.82 -9.93
C THR A 908 -4.75 -28.98 -9.25
N ILE A 909 -5.69 -29.71 -9.88
CA ILE A 909 -7.06 -29.88 -9.40
C ILE A 909 -7.15 -31.17 -8.59
N HIS A 910 -7.59 -31.05 -7.35
CA HIS A 910 -7.80 -32.19 -6.45
C HIS A 910 -9.22 -32.17 -5.88
N SER A 911 -9.74 -33.35 -5.55
CA SER A 911 -11.03 -33.47 -4.89
C SER A 911 -11.08 -34.65 -3.94
N VAL A 912 -11.83 -34.47 -2.85
CA VAL A 912 -12.21 -35.53 -1.92
C VAL A 912 -13.74 -35.59 -1.83
N ALA A 913 -14.29 -36.76 -1.53
CA ALA A 913 -15.72 -36.99 -1.40
C ALA A 913 -16.05 -37.54 -0.01
N SER A 914 -16.61 -36.70 0.84
CA SER A 914 -16.84 -36.93 2.27
C SER A 914 -18.12 -37.74 2.54
N PHE A 915 -17.95 -39.02 2.82
CA PHE A 915 -18.98 -39.96 3.25
C PHE A 915 -19.12 -40.02 4.76
N PHE A 916 -20.32 -39.79 5.27
CA PHE A 916 -20.59 -39.78 6.70
C PHE A 916 -20.90 -41.19 7.21
N VAL A 917 -20.00 -41.77 8.02
CA VAL A 917 -20.13 -43.16 8.46
C VAL A 917 -20.99 -43.30 9.71
N SER A 918 -20.60 -42.71 10.85
CA SER A 918 -21.25 -43.01 12.14
C SER A 918 -22.72 -42.60 12.21
N ARG A 919 -23.15 -41.66 11.35
CA ARG A 919 -24.56 -41.21 11.29
C ARG A 919 -25.48 -42.27 10.69
N VAL A 920 -24.95 -43.13 9.81
CA VAL A 920 -25.69 -44.24 9.20
C VAL A 920 -25.99 -45.30 10.26
N ASP A 921 -24.99 -45.73 11.03
CA ASP A 921 -25.20 -46.67 12.13
C ASP A 921 -26.11 -46.07 13.22
N ALA A 922 -25.94 -44.80 13.58
CA ALA A 922 -26.79 -44.16 14.60
C ALA A 922 -28.29 -44.22 14.27
N GLU A 923 -28.67 -44.06 13.00
CA GLU A 923 -30.08 -44.14 12.58
C GLU A 923 -30.54 -45.60 12.38
N ILE A 924 -29.71 -46.46 11.77
CA ILE A 924 -30.07 -47.87 11.54
C ILE A 924 -30.13 -48.65 12.85
N ASP A 925 -29.17 -48.47 13.74
CA ASP A 925 -29.13 -49.16 15.04
C ASP A 925 -30.30 -48.73 15.93
N LYS A 926 -30.73 -47.48 15.84
CA LYS A 926 -31.95 -47.00 16.49
C LYS A 926 -33.17 -47.77 15.99
N ARG A 927 -33.31 -47.98 14.68
CA ARG A 927 -34.41 -48.76 14.09
C ARG A 927 -34.31 -50.25 14.43
N LEU A 928 -33.11 -50.83 14.38
CA LEU A 928 -32.85 -52.23 14.77
C LEU A 928 -33.17 -52.47 16.26
N THR A 929 -32.83 -51.52 17.13
CA THR A 929 -33.12 -51.59 18.57
C THR A 929 -34.62 -51.55 18.84
N VAL A 930 -35.40 -50.80 18.04
CA VAL A 930 -36.87 -50.77 18.13
C VAL A 930 -37.49 -52.11 17.73
N LEU A 931 -36.90 -52.84 16.78
CA LEU A 931 -37.34 -54.19 16.42
C LEU A 931 -37.06 -55.20 17.54
N GLY A 932 -35.92 -55.08 18.22
CA GLY A 932 -35.60 -55.80 19.46
C GLY A 932 -35.42 -57.32 19.32
N THR A 933 -35.38 -57.87 18.11
CA THR A 933 -35.10 -59.30 17.87
C THR A 933 -33.60 -59.59 17.93
N ASP A 934 -33.22 -60.81 18.31
CA ASP A 934 -31.79 -61.22 18.35
C ASP A 934 -31.11 -61.05 16.97
N GLU A 935 -31.85 -61.32 15.89
CA GLU A 935 -31.40 -61.11 14.51
C GLU A 935 -31.16 -59.62 14.19
N ALA A 936 -32.06 -58.73 14.62
CA ALA A 936 -31.89 -57.28 14.43
C ALA A 936 -30.72 -56.71 15.26
N LEU A 937 -30.59 -57.15 16.51
CA LEU A 937 -29.53 -56.68 17.40
C LEU A 937 -28.14 -57.16 16.93
N ALA A 938 -28.04 -58.31 16.27
CA ALA A 938 -26.79 -58.84 15.72
C ALA A 938 -26.23 -58.05 14.53
N LEU A 939 -27.07 -57.25 13.85
CA LEU A 939 -26.70 -56.41 12.71
C LEU A 939 -26.23 -55.00 13.09
N ARG A 940 -26.35 -54.62 14.36
CA ARG A 940 -25.97 -53.28 14.81
C ARG A 940 -24.48 -53.00 14.57
N GLY A 941 -24.16 -51.77 14.16
CA GLY A 941 -22.79 -51.33 13.88
C GLY A 941 -22.16 -51.89 12.60
N ARG A 942 -22.94 -52.56 11.74
CA ARG A 942 -22.44 -53.12 10.46
C ARG A 942 -22.79 -52.27 9.25
N ALA A 943 -23.87 -51.49 9.30
CA ALA A 943 -24.44 -50.86 8.12
C ALA A 943 -23.57 -49.72 7.58
N ALA A 944 -22.96 -48.90 8.43
CA ALA A 944 -22.04 -47.85 8.00
C ALA A 944 -20.76 -48.41 7.38
N LEU A 945 -20.20 -49.48 7.96
CA LEU A 945 -19.04 -50.17 7.40
C LEU A 945 -19.35 -50.78 6.04
N ALA A 946 -20.51 -51.44 5.92
CA ALA A 946 -20.97 -51.99 4.65
C ALA A 946 -21.15 -50.87 3.61
N ASN A 947 -21.81 -49.77 3.97
CA ASN A 947 -22.02 -48.62 3.09
C ASN A 947 -20.70 -48.00 2.60
N ALA A 948 -19.73 -47.79 3.50
CA ALA A 948 -18.42 -47.23 3.14
C ALA A 948 -17.58 -48.19 2.27
N ARG A 949 -17.61 -49.50 2.56
CA ARG A 949 -16.94 -50.51 1.72
C ARG A 949 -17.50 -50.53 0.31
N LEU A 950 -18.82 -50.44 0.14
CA LEU A 950 -19.46 -50.35 -1.17
C LEU A 950 -19.22 -49.02 -1.88
N ALA A 951 -19.04 -47.93 -1.14
CA ALA A 951 -18.60 -46.66 -1.71
C ALA A 951 -17.18 -46.78 -2.28
N TYR A 952 -16.27 -47.43 -1.56
CA TYR A 952 -14.92 -47.70 -2.06
C TYR A 952 -14.94 -48.64 -3.27
N GLN A 953 -15.80 -49.67 -3.29
CA GLN A 953 -16.03 -50.50 -4.48
C GLN A 953 -16.42 -49.64 -5.70
N ALA A 954 -17.37 -48.71 -5.53
CA ALA A 954 -17.80 -47.82 -6.61
C ALA A 954 -16.67 -46.88 -7.08
N TYR A 955 -15.79 -46.45 -6.17
CA TYR A 955 -14.59 -45.68 -6.49
C TYR A 955 -13.60 -46.50 -7.33
N GLU A 956 -13.34 -47.75 -6.98
CA GLU A 956 -12.49 -48.64 -7.78
C GLU A 956 -13.07 -48.91 -9.16
N GLU A 957 -14.37 -49.18 -9.24
CA GLU A 957 -15.09 -49.33 -10.51
C GLU A 957 -14.97 -48.08 -11.40
N ARG A 958 -14.93 -46.88 -10.81
CA ARG A 958 -14.87 -45.62 -11.57
C ARG A 958 -13.46 -45.20 -11.96
N PHE A 959 -12.50 -45.35 -11.06
CA PHE A 959 -11.13 -44.82 -11.19
C PHE A 959 -10.04 -45.90 -11.32
N GLY A 960 -10.40 -47.18 -11.46
CA GLY A 960 -9.47 -48.29 -11.74
C GLY A 960 -8.69 -48.12 -13.05
N SER A 961 -7.53 -48.78 -13.18
CA SER A 961 -6.70 -48.72 -14.39
C SER A 961 -7.16 -49.72 -15.46
N ALA A 962 -6.83 -49.49 -16.73
CA ALA A 962 -7.12 -50.44 -17.82
C ALA A 962 -6.36 -51.78 -17.71
N ASP A 963 -5.30 -51.84 -16.90
CA ASP A 963 -4.54 -53.07 -16.58
C ASP A 963 -5.07 -53.78 -15.31
N ASP A 964 -6.04 -53.18 -14.62
CA ASP A 964 -6.75 -53.81 -13.52
C ASP A 964 -7.97 -54.56 -14.06
N THR A 965 -8.26 -55.76 -13.56
CA THR A 965 -9.33 -56.61 -14.10
C THR A 965 -10.76 -56.07 -13.88
N THR A 966 -10.89 -54.85 -13.36
CA THR A 966 -12.13 -54.10 -13.16
C THR A 966 -12.13 -52.88 -14.07
N ARG A 967 -13.19 -52.75 -14.87
CA ARG A 967 -13.34 -51.79 -15.98
C ARG A 967 -13.22 -50.33 -15.51
N GLY A 968 -12.05 -49.71 -15.63
CA GLY A 968 -11.93 -48.25 -15.60
C GLY A 968 -12.75 -47.64 -16.75
N GLY A 969 -13.67 -46.70 -16.44
CA GLY A 969 -14.52 -46.09 -17.45
C GLY A 969 -13.71 -45.23 -18.44
N ASP A 970 -14.02 -45.31 -19.75
CA ASP A 970 -13.31 -44.60 -20.84
C ASP A 970 -13.02 -43.11 -20.54
N ARG A 971 -13.92 -42.44 -19.80
CA ARG A 971 -13.75 -41.05 -19.35
C ARG A 971 -12.54 -40.83 -18.44
N TRP A 972 -12.33 -41.70 -17.45
CA TRP A 972 -11.23 -41.55 -16.50
C TRP A 972 -9.88 -41.82 -17.17
N THR A 973 -9.79 -42.85 -18.02
CA THR A 973 -8.56 -43.17 -18.76
C THR A 973 -8.05 -41.98 -19.58
N ALA A 974 -8.96 -41.24 -20.23
CA ALA A 974 -8.61 -40.03 -20.97
C ALA A 974 -8.08 -38.90 -20.07
N LEU A 975 -8.77 -38.62 -18.97
CA LEU A 975 -8.39 -37.57 -18.01
C LEU A 975 -7.09 -37.90 -17.26
N ALA A 976 -6.88 -39.17 -16.91
CA ALA A 976 -5.63 -39.65 -16.32
C ALA A 976 -4.44 -39.44 -17.28
N GLY A 977 -4.64 -39.68 -18.58
CA GLY A 977 -3.64 -39.36 -19.63
C GLY A 977 -3.28 -37.86 -19.69
N ALA A 978 -4.21 -36.99 -19.27
CA ALA A 978 -4.00 -35.55 -19.11
C ALA A 978 -3.52 -35.15 -17.69
N ARG A 979 -2.98 -36.09 -16.92
CA ARG A 979 -2.43 -35.90 -15.56
C ARG A 979 -3.46 -35.47 -14.50
N ALA A 980 -4.74 -35.74 -14.70
CA ALA A 980 -5.76 -35.50 -13.68
C ALA A 980 -5.57 -36.37 -12.43
N ASN A 981 -5.99 -35.86 -11.27
CA ASN A 981 -6.00 -36.59 -10.00
C ASN A 981 -7.31 -37.39 -9.81
N LYS A 982 -7.27 -38.52 -9.10
CA LYS A 982 -8.49 -39.25 -8.69
C LYS A 982 -9.23 -38.46 -7.60
N GLN A 983 -10.56 -38.43 -7.64
CA GLN A 983 -11.34 -37.97 -6.48
C GLN A 983 -11.27 -39.04 -5.39
N ARG A 984 -10.69 -38.69 -4.24
CA ARG A 984 -10.45 -39.66 -3.16
C ARG A 984 -11.69 -39.82 -2.26
N PRO A 985 -12.08 -41.06 -1.89
CA PRO A 985 -13.09 -41.26 -0.85
C PRO A 985 -12.57 -40.70 0.48
N LEU A 986 -13.40 -39.95 1.19
CA LEU A 986 -13.12 -39.43 2.52
C LEU A 986 -14.14 -39.99 3.51
N TRP A 987 -13.68 -40.61 4.59
CA TRP A 987 -14.53 -41.09 5.68
C TRP A 987 -14.69 -39.98 6.72
N ALA A 988 -15.89 -39.40 6.75
CA ALA A 988 -16.29 -38.32 7.65
C ALA A 988 -17.10 -38.84 8.83
N SER A 989 -17.07 -38.11 9.95
CA SER A 989 -17.76 -38.51 11.19
C SER A 989 -17.33 -39.90 11.68
N THR A 990 -16.02 -40.10 11.82
CA THR A 990 -15.44 -41.37 12.32
C THR A 990 -15.46 -41.51 13.84
N GLY A 991 -15.92 -40.49 14.55
CA GLY A 991 -16.23 -40.57 15.98
C GLY A 991 -17.46 -41.44 16.24
N VAL A 992 -17.24 -42.56 16.92
CA VAL A 992 -18.28 -43.53 17.29
C VAL A 992 -19.33 -42.90 18.22
N LYS A 993 -20.62 -43.18 17.96
CA LYS A 993 -21.74 -42.62 18.73
C LYS A 993 -22.29 -43.56 19.79
N ASP A 994 -22.05 -44.86 19.64
CA ASP A 994 -22.43 -45.87 20.61
C ASP A 994 -21.20 -46.28 21.45
N PRO A 995 -21.19 -46.01 22.77
CA PRO A 995 -20.06 -46.37 23.63
C PRO A 995 -19.84 -47.89 23.76
N ALA A 996 -20.77 -48.73 23.27
CA ALA A 996 -20.57 -50.18 23.20
C ALA A 996 -19.60 -50.62 22.09
N TYR A 997 -19.34 -49.76 21.11
CA TYR A 997 -18.37 -50.04 20.05
C TYR A 997 -16.98 -49.55 20.43
N LYS A 998 -15.98 -50.15 19.80
CA LYS A 998 -14.60 -49.68 19.89
C LYS A 998 -14.56 -48.23 19.37
N ASP A 999 -14.01 -47.31 20.13
CA ASP A 999 -13.88 -45.88 19.77
C ASP A 999 -13.01 -45.62 18.53
N THR A 1000 -12.22 -46.61 18.09
CA THR A 1000 -11.48 -46.63 16.82
C THR A 1000 -12.14 -47.45 15.69
N LEU A 1001 -13.38 -47.94 15.86
CA LEU A 1001 -14.06 -48.88 14.94
C LEU A 1001 -13.92 -48.50 13.47
N TYR A 1002 -14.34 -47.28 13.10
CA TYR A 1002 -14.32 -46.84 11.71
C TYR A 1002 -12.91 -46.55 11.18
N VAL A 1003 -11.93 -46.34 12.06
CA VAL A 1003 -10.54 -46.14 11.65
C VAL A 1003 -9.87 -47.48 11.34
N ASP A 1004 -10.12 -48.49 12.18
CA ASP A 1004 -9.53 -49.82 12.01
C ASP A 1004 -10.16 -50.59 10.83
N GLU A 1005 -11.48 -50.46 10.65
CA GLU A 1005 -12.25 -51.28 9.69
C GLU A 1005 -12.38 -50.66 8.28
N LEU A 1006 -11.95 -49.40 8.09
CA LEU A 1006 -12.00 -48.67 6.81
C LEU A 1006 -10.61 -48.21 6.33
N VAL A 1007 -9.62 -49.09 6.46
CA VAL A 1007 -8.26 -48.87 5.95
C VAL A 1007 -8.22 -49.30 4.50
N ALA A 1008 -8.01 -48.34 3.59
CA ALA A 1008 -7.86 -48.61 2.16
C ALA A 1008 -6.97 -47.57 1.48
N PRO A 1009 -6.12 -47.96 0.52
CA PRO A 1009 -5.17 -47.05 -0.10
C PRO A 1009 -5.88 -45.91 -0.87
N GLY A 1010 -5.35 -44.70 -0.74
CA GLY A 1010 -5.89 -43.54 -1.46
C GLY A 1010 -7.15 -42.94 -0.83
N THR A 1011 -7.56 -43.40 0.36
CA THR A 1011 -8.66 -42.77 1.13
C THR A 1011 -8.16 -41.65 2.04
N VAL A 1012 -9.09 -40.83 2.53
CA VAL A 1012 -8.85 -39.80 3.55
C VAL A 1012 -9.71 -40.13 4.77
N ASN A 1013 -9.18 -39.96 5.97
CA ASN A 1013 -9.95 -40.15 7.19
C ASN A 1013 -9.91 -38.86 8.02
N THR A 1014 -11.07 -38.22 8.22
CA THR A 1014 -11.18 -37.05 9.08
C THR A 1014 -11.48 -37.50 10.50
N MET A 1015 -10.61 -37.15 11.43
CA MET A 1015 -10.69 -37.59 12.83
C MET A 1015 -10.85 -36.38 13.75
N PRO A 1016 -11.90 -36.35 14.59
CA PRO A 1016 -11.91 -35.49 15.77
C PRO A 1016 -10.72 -35.82 16.67
N GLU A 1017 -10.28 -34.88 17.48
CA GLU A 1017 -9.09 -35.04 18.34
C GLU A 1017 -9.19 -36.29 19.25
N ALA A 1018 -10.38 -36.59 19.78
CA ALA A 1018 -10.61 -37.81 20.57
C ALA A 1018 -10.33 -39.10 19.79
N THR A 1019 -10.79 -39.19 18.52
CA THR A 1019 -10.55 -40.34 17.65
C THR A 1019 -9.08 -40.44 17.24
N LEU A 1020 -8.44 -39.29 16.95
CA LEU A 1020 -7.00 -39.23 16.66
C LEU A 1020 -6.16 -39.73 17.84
N ASN A 1021 -6.53 -39.33 19.07
CA ASN A 1021 -5.91 -39.76 20.31
C ASN A 1021 -6.12 -41.27 20.57
N ALA A 1022 -7.35 -41.77 20.46
CA ALA A 1022 -7.67 -43.18 20.64
C ALA A 1022 -6.91 -44.07 19.63
N THR A 1023 -6.83 -43.63 18.38
CA THR A 1023 -6.08 -44.34 17.32
C THR A 1023 -4.59 -44.36 17.64
N ALA A 1024 -4.01 -43.23 18.08
CA ALA A 1024 -2.60 -43.17 18.48
C ALA A 1024 -2.28 -44.13 19.63
N ASP A 1025 -3.18 -44.20 20.62
CA ASP A 1025 -3.01 -45.01 21.83
C ASP A 1025 -3.20 -46.51 21.57
N HIS A 1026 -4.28 -46.92 20.91
CA HIS A 1026 -4.66 -48.34 20.80
C HIS A 1026 -5.36 -48.73 19.47
N GLY A 1027 -5.16 -47.96 18.39
CA GLY A 1027 -5.62 -48.30 17.04
C GLY A 1027 -4.98 -49.58 16.50
N VAL A 1028 -5.76 -50.41 15.82
CA VAL A 1028 -5.35 -51.73 15.31
C VAL A 1028 -5.37 -51.70 13.78
N ILE A 1029 -4.23 -51.32 13.20
CA ILE A 1029 -4.05 -51.22 11.74
C ILE A 1029 -3.36 -52.49 11.23
N THR A 1030 -4.08 -53.31 10.47
CA THR A 1030 -3.64 -54.65 10.02
C THR A 1030 -3.51 -54.79 8.50
N GLY A 1031 -3.45 -53.69 7.77
CA GLY A 1031 -3.46 -53.65 6.30
C GLY A 1031 -4.79 -53.15 5.74
N ASP A 1032 -4.99 -53.31 4.43
CA ASP A 1032 -6.26 -53.04 3.75
C ASP A 1032 -7.39 -53.92 4.30
N THR A 1033 -8.41 -53.30 4.91
CA THR A 1033 -9.58 -53.95 5.53
C THR A 1033 -10.87 -53.75 4.73
N VAL A 1034 -10.78 -53.08 3.58
CA VAL A 1034 -11.93 -52.75 2.73
C VAL A 1034 -11.97 -53.64 1.50
N THR A 1035 -10.83 -53.75 0.80
CA THR A 1035 -10.73 -54.51 -0.45
C THR A 1035 -11.00 -55.99 -0.19
N GLY A 1036 -11.94 -56.57 -0.94
CA GLY A 1036 -12.37 -57.97 -0.77
C GLY A 1036 -13.51 -58.18 0.24
N GLY A 1037 -13.93 -57.13 0.96
CA GLY A 1037 -15.08 -57.17 1.88
C GLY A 1037 -16.46 -56.94 1.23
N TYR A 1038 -16.52 -56.68 -0.08
CA TYR A 1038 -17.73 -56.18 -0.75
C TYR A 1038 -18.92 -57.15 -0.73
N ALA A 1039 -18.66 -58.46 -0.90
CA ALA A 1039 -19.73 -59.45 -0.86
C ALA A 1039 -20.43 -59.51 0.50
N GLN A 1040 -19.65 -59.39 1.59
CA GLN A 1040 -20.20 -59.30 2.94
C GLN A 1040 -20.94 -57.97 3.15
N ALA A 1041 -20.42 -56.86 2.64
CA ALA A 1041 -21.09 -55.57 2.73
C ALA A 1041 -22.47 -55.56 2.02
N HIS A 1042 -22.57 -56.15 0.83
CA HIS A 1042 -23.87 -56.36 0.16
C HIS A 1042 -24.82 -57.21 1.00
N ALA A 1043 -24.32 -58.29 1.61
CA ALA A 1043 -25.11 -59.17 2.46
C ALA A 1043 -25.59 -58.46 3.74
N ASP A 1044 -24.75 -57.65 4.38
CA ASP A 1044 -25.10 -56.92 5.60
C ASP A 1044 -26.19 -55.88 5.34
N LEU A 1045 -26.11 -55.09 4.25
CA LEU A 1045 -27.19 -54.16 3.89
C LEU A 1045 -28.48 -54.88 3.49
N ALA A 1046 -28.38 -55.97 2.72
CA ALA A 1046 -29.55 -56.78 2.35
C ALA A 1046 -30.23 -57.40 3.59
N ALA A 1047 -29.46 -57.78 4.61
CA ALA A 1047 -30.00 -58.28 5.87
C ALA A 1047 -30.75 -57.19 6.65
N VAL A 1048 -30.26 -55.95 6.65
CA VAL A 1048 -30.97 -54.80 7.23
C VAL A 1048 -32.29 -54.54 6.48
N GLU A 1049 -32.28 -54.59 5.15
CA GLU A 1049 -33.49 -54.43 4.34
C GLU A 1049 -34.50 -55.56 4.54
N ALA A 1050 -34.04 -56.80 4.70
CA ALA A 1050 -34.90 -57.95 4.99
C ALA A 1050 -35.68 -57.82 6.30
N LEU A 1051 -35.16 -57.04 7.25
CA LEU A 1051 -35.83 -56.69 8.51
C LEU A 1051 -36.81 -55.50 8.38
N GLY A 1052 -37.02 -55.00 7.17
CA GLY A 1052 -37.96 -53.90 6.88
C GLY A 1052 -37.39 -52.50 7.10
N ILE A 1053 -36.06 -52.37 7.28
CA ILE A 1053 -35.40 -51.07 7.38
C ILE A 1053 -34.87 -50.71 5.98
N SER A 1054 -35.55 -49.80 5.29
CA SER A 1054 -35.14 -49.35 3.96
C SER A 1054 -33.83 -48.55 4.02
N TYR A 1055 -32.82 -48.99 3.27
CA TYR A 1055 -31.58 -48.25 3.10
C TYR A 1055 -31.82 -46.88 2.44
N GLU A 1056 -32.63 -46.85 1.37
CA GLU A 1056 -32.96 -45.62 0.62
C GLU A 1056 -33.65 -44.58 1.51
N GLU A 1057 -34.62 -45.00 2.32
CA GLU A 1057 -35.32 -44.11 3.26
C GLU A 1057 -34.36 -43.52 4.29
N VAL A 1058 -33.45 -44.33 4.84
CA VAL A 1058 -32.46 -43.89 5.83
C VAL A 1058 -31.50 -42.87 5.23
N VAL A 1059 -30.89 -43.17 4.07
CA VAL A 1059 -29.88 -42.26 3.49
C VAL A 1059 -30.50 -40.97 2.97
N THR A 1060 -31.73 -41.01 2.45
CA THR A 1060 -32.48 -39.80 2.05
C THR A 1060 -32.76 -38.92 3.26
N ARG A 1061 -33.26 -39.52 4.35
CA ARG A 1061 -33.48 -38.80 5.61
C ARG A 1061 -32.20 -38.16 6.14
N LEU A 1062 -31.07 -38.88 6.09
CA LEU A 1062 -29.78 -38.37 6.57
C LEU A 1062 -29.23 -37.24 5.70
N GLU A 1063 -29.45 -37.26 4.38
CA GLU A 1063 -29.13 -36.15 3.47
C GLU A 1063 -29.90 -34.88 3.88
N ASP A 1064 -31.23 -34.99 4.02
CA ASP A 1064 -32.11 -33.87 4.40
C ASP A 1064 -31.79 -33.32 5.80
N GLU A 1065 -31.65 -34.21 6.80
CA GLU A 1065 -31.27 -33.81 8.16
C GLU A 1065 -29.84 -33.24 8.22
N GLY A 1066 -28.95 -33.69 7.34
CA GLY A 1066 -27.56 -33.25 7.27
C GLY A 1066 -27.45 -31.78 6.90
N VAL A 1067 -28.13 -31.38 5.83
CA VAL A 1067 -28.19 -29.98 5.37
C VAL A 1067 -28.85 -29.11 6.44
N ALA A 1068 -29.99 -29.55 6.99
CA ALA A 1068 -30.70 -28.79 8.01
C ALA A 1068 -29.86 -28.54 9.27
N LYS A 1069 -29.13 -29.56 9.77
CA LYS A 1069 -28.26 -29.42 10.95
C LYS A 1069 -27.11 -28.43 10.73
N PHE A 1070 -26.52 -28.42 9.53
CA PHE A 1070 -25.45 -27.47 9.20
C PHE A 1070 -25.97 -26.04 9.02
N ALA A 1071 -27.16 -25.87 8.45
CA ALA A 1071 -27.81 -24.56 8.40
C ALA A 1071 -28.12 -24.00 9.80
N VAL A 1072 -28.55 -24.85 10.73
CA VAL A 1072 -28.75 -24.45 12.15
C VAL A 1072 -27.43 -24.02 12.79
N ALA A 1073 -26.37 -24.82 12.68
CA ALA A 1073 -25.07 -24.47 13.26
C ALA A 1073 -24.48 -23.19 12.64
N TRP A 1074 -24.74 -22.94 11.35
CA TRP A 1074 -24.37 -21.68 10.69
C TRP A 1074 -25.16 -20.49 11.25
N GLN A 1075 -26.46 -20.65 11.47
CA GLN A 1075 -27.27 -19.61 12.11
C GLN A 1075 -26.80 -19.32 13.54
N ASP A 1076 -26.48 -20.36 14.32
CA ASP A 1076 -25.93 -20.20 15.68
C ASP A 1076 -24.60 -19.43 15.67
N LEU A 1077 -23.76 -19.65 14.64
CA LEU A 1077 -22.52 -18.89 14.44
C LEU A 1077 -22.82 -17.41 14.12
N LEU A 1078 -23.75 -17.13 13.22
CA LEU A 1078 -24.17 -15.76 12.92
C LEU A 1078 -24.74 -15.07 14.16
N ASP A 1079 -25.56 -15.75 14.95
CA ASP A 1079 -26.15 -15.21 16.18
C ASP A 1079 -25.06 -14.90 17.23
N ALA A 1080 -24.07 -15.77 17.37
CA ALA A 1080 -22.93 -15.55 18.28
C ALA A 1080 -22.08 -14.33 17.87
N VAL A 1081 -21.84 -14.15 16.57
CA VAL A 1081 -21.10 -12.99 16.03
C VAL A 1081 -21.94 -11.72 16.14
N THR A 1082 -23.24 -11.77 15.82
CA THR A 1082 -24.18 -10.66 15.99
C THR A 1082 -24.13 -10.12 17.41
N LYS A 1083 -24.28 -11.00 18.41
CA LYS A 1083 -24.20 -10.63 19.83
C LYS A 1083 -22.87 -9.95 20.19
N SER A 1084 -21.78 -10.36 19.55
CA SER A 1084 -20.43 -9.83 19.79
C SER A 1084 -20.18 -8.49 19.09
N LEU A 1085 -20.84 -8.23 17.96
CA LEU A 1085 -20.79 -6.94 17.26
C LEU A 1085 -21.67 -5.89 17.94
N ASP A 1086 -22.85 -6.28 18.46
CA ASP A 1086 -23.82 -5.37 19.09
C ASP A 1086 -23.45 -4.94 20.53
N THR A 1087 -22.57 -5.67 21.21
CA THR A 1087 -22.27 -5.43 22.64
C THR A 1087 -21.52 -4.10 22.92
N ARG A 1088 -21.12 -3.34 21.89
CA ARG A 1088 -20.47 -2.02 22.06
C ARG A 1088 -21.37 -0.80 21.87
N GLU A 1089 -22.63 -0.95 21.45
CA GLU A 1089 -23.57 0.19 21.50
C GLU A 1089 -23.94 0.56 22.96
N LEU A 1090 -23.78 -0.37 23.91
CA LEU A 1090 -24.17 -0.18 25.31
C LEU A 1090 -23.05 0.34 26.24
N ASP A 1091 -21.77 0.26 25.83
CA ASP A 1091 -20.63 0.72 26.64
C ASP A 1091 -20.20 2.16 26.31
N ALA A 1092 -20.93 2.85 25.41
CA ALA A 1092 -20.71 4.25 25.04
C ALA A 1092 -21.53 5.25 25.88
N GLU A 1093 -22.46 4.79 26.73
CA GLU A 1093 -23.18 5.64 27.69
C GLU A 1093 -22.49 5.60 29.05
N GLY A 1094 -21.71 6.65 29.35
CA GLY A 1094 -21.20 6.90 30.69
C GLY A 1094 -22.33 7.15 31.71
N PRO A 1095 -22.07 6.97 33.02
CA PRO A 1095 -23.11 6.93 34.03
C PRO A 1095 -23.84 8.27 34.18
N ASP A 1096 -25.17 8.17 34.25
CA ASP A 1096 -26.14 9.23 34.52
C ASP A 1096 -25.68 10.23 35.59
N THR A 1097 -25.74 11.51 35.23
CA THR A 1097 -25.85 12.62 36.17
C THR A 1097 -27.27 13.19 36.10
N GLU A 1098 -28.24 12.46 36.66
CA GLU A 1098 -29.51 13.05 37.06
C GLU A 1098 -29.33 13.76 38.42
N GLY A 1099 -29.55 15.08 38.45
CA GLY A 1099 -29.91 15.79 39.67
C GLY A 1099 -29.32 17.20 39.85
N ALA A 1100 -29.97 18.19 39.22
CA ALA A 1100 -30.03 19.64 39.56
C ALA A 1100 -30.36 20.39 38.25
N ASP A 1101 -31.37 21.25 38.09
CA ASP A 1101 -32.17 22.00 39.03
C ASP A 1101 -33.53 22.35 38.40
N ALA A 1102 -34.49 22.61 39.30
CA ALA A 1102 -35.75 23.27 39.02
C ALA A 1102 -35.58 24.81 39.05
N GLU A 1103 -36.02 25.50 37.99
CA GLU A 1103 -36.89 26.70 37.98
C GLU A 1103 -37.03 27.26 36.56
#